data_AF-A0A7W1WP44-F1
#
_entry.id   AF-A0A7W1WP44-F1
#
_cell.length_a   1.000
_cell.length_b   1.000
_cell.length_c   1.000
_cell.angle_alpha   90.00
_cell.angle_beta   90.00
_cell.angle_gamma   90.00
#
_symmetry.space_group_name_H-M   'P 1'
#
loop_
_entity.id
_entity.type
_entity.pdbx_description
1 polymer ?
#
loop_
_entity_poly.entity_id
_entity_poly.type
_entity_poly.pdbx_seq_one_letter_code
_entity_poly.pdbx_strand_id
1 'polypeptide(L)'
;MRKSFGVIASILLCFCLISGTIGLPSAQARSSVSAIDWNAELQHVDGFGGSGAFHKAGSIMRLPEPVRTKILDMIFSQEKGIGITIVRNMVGDGGTWGSKEYDGPTDTIEPEPGVFVWDDPEWETKKNNFDKYQIWFMNEAKKRGVTTFMSTVWSPPAWMKTNNSVLGKGNGKLKPEHYQDFADYLAEYVLGYKKHFDLDISYISIANEPGLAPNYSGCVWTPEEMNLFIRDYLGPTFKARNVPAKIVMPEDMSFSEEYALPALNDPVTVNYIDVVAAHAYGIGTDVPAFPVSAEKGKTIWQTEYMNQGAERQTYENNTITDALRYANLIGNMFDITGISAYFWWWPAANNGADGSDLIRLANDGSNQAIKPTENGLFRVFKRYYAFGNYSRFVRPGYVMIGAEKHPVDDVMITAYKDPNTGNFAIVAINNSTAKRKITFELNHFPDRVKEVVPYRTSPNENLKKLDYVKVSGNSFTVDLRGSSVTTFIPKAFELPALEDMKDVFSTYEAEENDGQSKGLVTHKDDAGKSHLANVRNGDYIKYGNVNFADGSANGTVEKRQILSMNAHVASLHGGTIEVRLDDPEDGKVVGTMTVPTLNDPGRWVTVSTMIDTNPEDGAYGFHDMYLVFKGKSKEQLFYVDAFTFGDGIESP
;
A
#
# COMPACT_ATOMS: atom_id res chain seq x y z
N MET A 1 13.89 43.10 62.95
CA MET A 1 12.82 42.79 63.92
C MET A 1 12.65 41.27 63.91
N ARG A 2 13.39 40.46 64.68
CA ARG A 2 13.27 40.14 66.12
C ARG A 2 11.84 39.82 66.60
N LYS A 3 11.61 38.51 66.84
CA LYS A 3 11.04 37.83 68.03
C LYS A 3 10.04 36.74 67.60
N SER A 4 9.96 35.54 68.18
CA SER A 4 10.73 34.85 69.22
C SER A 4 10.26 33.38 69.26
N PHE A 5 11.13 32.56 69.84
CA PHE A 5 11.06 31.13 70.15
C PHE A 5 9.86 30.65 70.99
N GLY A 6 9.54 29.36 70.83
CA GLY A 6 8.94 28.50 71.85
C GLY A 6 9.59 27.11 71.80
N VAL A 7 10.31 26.76 72.86
CA VAL A 7 11.06 25.51 73.11
C VAL A 7 10.12 24.47 73.72
N ILE A 8 10.34 23.17 73.47
CA ILE A 8 10.49 22.09 74.49
C ILE A 8 10.71 20.74 73.79
N ALA A 9 11.72 20.02 74.27
CA ALA A 9 12.13 18.69 73.84
C ALA A 9 11.50 17.59 74.72
N SER A 10 11.24 16.46 74.05
CA SER A 10 11.31 15.06 74.51
C SER A 10 10.33 14.53 75.56
N ILE A 11 9.62 13.44 75.22
CA ILE A 11 9.77 12.09 75.83
C ILE A 11 9.02 11.03 74.98
N LEU A 12 9.66 9.86 74.87
CA LEU A 12 9.29 8.62 74.17
C LEU A 12 7.84 8.17 74.35
N LEU A 13 7.25 7.57 73.29
CA LEU A 13 6.43 6.37 73.45
C LEU A 13 6.62 5.41 72.28
N CYS A 14 6.96 4.18 72.64
CA CYS A 14 7.12 3.01 71.81
C CYS A 14 5.75 2.59 71.24
N PHE A 15 5.63 2.40 69.92
CA PHE A 15 4.49 1.71 69.33
C PHE A 15 4.97 0.71 68.26
N CYS A 16 4.58 -0.53 68.47
CA CYS A 16 4.82 -1.68 67.62
C CYS A 16 4.35 -1.41 66.18
N LEU A 17 5.25 -1.64 65.22
CA LEU A 17 4.91 -1.76 63.81
C LEU A 17 4.16 -3.09 63.60
N ILE A 18 2.84 -3.00 63.41
CA ILE A 18 2.04 -4.09 62.85
C ILE A 18 2.23 -4.04 61.34
N SER A 19 2.81 -5.12 60.81
CA SER A 19 2.98 -5.39 59.39
C SER A 19 1.61 -5.58 58.72
N GLY A 20 1.13 -4.55 58.02
CA GLY A 20 0.05 -4.68 57.04
C GLY A 20 0.63 -4.60 55.63
N THR A 21 0.89 -5.75 55.01
CA THR A 21 1.17 -5.81 53.58
C THR A 21 -0.11 -5.50 52.81
N ILE A 22 -0.24 -4.25 52.35
CA ILE A 22 -1.17 -3.92 51.27
C ILE A 22 -0.55 -4.56 50.02
N GLY A 23 -1.11 -5.69 49.60
CA GLY A 23 -0.75 -6.30 48.34
C GLY A 23 -1.05 -5.29 47.23
N LEU A 24 0.00 -4.83 46.54
CA LEU A 24 -0.15 -4.23 45.22
C LEU A 24 -0.95 -5.21 44.36
N PRO A 25 -1.91 -4.75 43.53
CA PRO A 25 -2.54 -5.63 42.57
C PRO A 25 -1.42 -6.25 41.74
N SER A 26 -1.34 -7.58 41.72
CA SER A 26 -0.50 -8.29 40.75
C SER A 26 -0.88 -7.76 39.38
N ALA A 27 0.10 -7.24 38.63
CA ALA A 27 -0.09 -6.94 37.22
C ALA A 27 -0.64 -8.21 36.57
N GLN A 28 -1.93 -8.19 36.24
CA GLN A 28 -2.57 -9.29 35.54
C GLN A 28 -1.84 -9.37 34.21
N ALA A 29 -1.11 -10.46 33.98
CA ALA A 29 -0.42 -10.69 32.72
C ALA A 29 -1.48 -10.49 31.62
N ARG A 30 -1.31 -9.46 30.77
CA ARG A 30 -2.15 -9.30 29.59
C ARG A 30 -2.06 -10.63 28.84
N SER A 31 -3.19 -11.31 28.73
CA SER A 31 -3.25 -12.52 27.93
C SER A 31 -2.91 -12.13 26.50
N SER A 32 -1.93 -12.78 25.88
CA SER A 32 -1.60 -12.56 24.47
C SER A 32 -2.63 -13.21 23.53
N VAL A 33 -3.90 -13.02 23.86
CA VAL A 33 -5.07 -13.65 23.27
C VAL A 33 -5.85 -12.58 22.52
N SER A 34 -6.06 -12.79 21.23
CA SER A 34 -7.02 -12.03 20.43
C SER A 34 -8.28 -12.86 20.28
N ALA A 35 -9.34 -12.47 21.00
CA ALA A 35 -10.66 -13.07 20.82
C ALA A 35 -11.34 -12.40 19.62
N ILE A 36 -11.74 -13.21 18.64
CA ILE A 36 -12.40 -12.77 17.40
C ILE A 36 -13.78 -13.42 17.37
N ASP A 37 -14.83 -12.61 17.23
CA ASP A 37 -16.20 -13.09 17.24
C ASP A 37 -16.84 -12.96 15.86
N TRP A 38 -17.15 -14.10 15.26
CA TRP A 38 -17.83 -14.18 13.96
C TRP A 38 -19.12 -13.37 13.93
N ASN A 39 -19.86 -13.30 15.03
CA ASN A 39 -21.18 -12.66 15.09
C ASN A 39 -21.12 -11.16 15.39
N ALA A 40 -19.95 -10.63 15.77
CA ALA A 40 -19.76 -9.20 16.03
C ALA A 40 -19.51 -8.44 14.73
N GLU A 41 -20.52 -8.41 13.85
CA GLU A 41 -20.45 -7.72 12.55
C GLU A 41 -20.34 -6.20 12.70
N LEU A 42 -19.45 -5.60 11.90
CA LEU A 42 -19.26 -4.17 11.73
C LEU A 42 -19.64 -3.79 10.28
N GLN A 43 -18.88 -2.91 9.62
CA GLN A 43 -19.18 -2.47 8.26
C GLN A 43 -18.87 -3.53 7.18
N HIS A 44 -19.57 -3.42 6.05
CA HIS A 44 -19.24 -4.14 4.83
C HIS A 44 -17.96 -3.59 4.19
N VAL A 45 -17.27 -4.46 3.44
CA VAL A 45 -16.11 -4.12 2.62
C VAL A 45 -16.52 -4.17 1.15
N ASP A 46 -16.47 -3.03 0.48
CA ASP A 46 -16.68 -2.89 -0.96
C ASP A 46 -15.42 -3.25 -1.75
N GLY A 47 -14.24 -3.07 -1.14
CA GLY A 47 -12.99 -3.62 -1.63
C GLY A 47 -11.82 -2.65 -1.59
N PHE A 48 -10.88 -2.86 -2.50
CA PHE A 48 -9.63 -2.11 -2.57
C PHE A 48 -9.45 -1.60 -3.99
N GLY A 49 -9.05 -0.34 -4.11
CA GLY A 49 -9.05 0.39 -5.36
C GLY A 49 -7.71 0.96 -5.78
N GLY A 50 -7.67 1.41 -7.03
CA GLY A 50 -6.52 2.11 -7.60
C GLY A 50 -6.90 2.92 -8.84
N SER A 51 -6.18 4.01 -9.09
CA SER A 51 -6.44 4.88 -10.24
C SER A 51 -5.53 4.60 -11.44
N GLY A 52 -6.09 4.75 -12.64
CA GLY A 52 -5.36 4.83 -13.91
C GLY A 52 -5.28 6.25 -14.48
N ALA A 53 -5.72 7.26 -13.71
CA ALA A 53 -5.85 8.66 -14.08
C ALA A 53 -4.54 9.26 -14.63
N PHE A 54 -4.66 10.42 -15.30
CA PHE A 54 -3.52 11.18 -15.82
C PHE A 54 -2.63 10.34 -16.74
N HIS A 55 -3.26 9.52 -17.56
CA HIS A 55 -2.64 8.60 -18.51
C HIS A 55 -1.65 7.58 -17.90
N LYS A 56 -1.70 7.31 -16.58
CA LYS A 56 -0.88 6.24 -15.97
C LYS A 56 -1.30 4.84 -16.45
N ALA A 57 -2.57 4.66 -16.79
CA ALA A 57 -3.01 3.50 -17.58
C ALA A 57 -2.24 3.38 -18.91
N GLY A 58 -1.96 4.50 -19.59
CA GLY A 58 -1.18 4.53 -20.83
C GLY A 58 0.27 4.10 -20.64
N SER A 59 0.89 4.40 -19.50
CA SER A 59 2.22 3.89 -19.14
C SER A 59 2.27 2.38 -19.08
N ILE A 60 1.23 1.74 -18.50
CA ILE A 60 1.14 0.29 -18.47
C ILE A 60 0.90 -0.25 -19.89
N MET A 61 0.02 0.40 -20.67
CA MET A 61 -0.33 -0.02 -22.04
C MET A 61 0.89 -0.08 -22.98
N ARG A 62 1.85 0.84 -22.80
CA ARG A 62 3.07 0.94 -23.61
C ARG A 62 4.14 -0.09 -23.27
N LEU A 63 4.06 -0.77 -22.13
CA LEU A 63 5.02 -1.82 -21.78
C LEU A 63 4.96 -2.96 -22.81
N PRO A 64 6.10 -3.57 -23.16
CA PRO A 64 6.13 -4.74 -24.00
C PRO A 64 5.55 -5.96 -23.29
N GLU A 65 5.07 -6.94 -24.05
CA GLU A 65 4.84 -8.28 -23.49
C GLU A 65 6.18 -9.01 -23.24
N PRO A 66 6.29 -9.85 -22.20
CA PRO A 66 5.23 -10.25 -21.27
C PRO A 66 5.05 -9.32 -20.06
N VAL A 67 5.84 -8.25 -19.95
CA VAL A 67 5.87 -7.35 -18.77
C VAL A 67 4.52 -6.69 -18.55
N ARG A 68 3.87 -6.19 -19.61
CA ARG A 68 2.54 -5.57 -19.51
C ARG A 68 1.51 -6.50 -18.87
N THR A 69 1.41 -7.74 -19.34
CA THR A 69 0.51 -8.74 -18.75
C THR A 69 0.89 -9.02 -17.30
N LYS A 70 2.19 -9.13 -16.99
CA LYS A 70 2.68 -9.33 -15.62
C LYS A 70 2.24 -8.20 -14.68
N ILE A 71 2.39 -6.93 -15.08
CA ILE A 71 1.95 -5.77 -14.28
C ILE A 71 0.44 -5.78 -14.06
N LEU A 72 -0.36 -6.07 -15.09
CA LEU A 72 -1.82 -6.16 -14.96
C LEU A 72 -2.25 -7.32 -14.05
N ASP A 73 -1.58 -8.47 -14.14
CA ASP A 73 -1.79 -9.62 -13.25
C ASP A 73 -1.42 -9.27 -11.80
N MET A 74 -0.30 -8.57 -11.58
CA MET A 74 0.10 -8.08 -10.27
C MET A 74 -0.95 -7.14 -9.65
N ILE A 75 -1.54 -6.24 -10.44
CA ILE A 75 -2.56 -5.30 -9.96
C ILE A 75 -3.89 -6.00 -9.67
N PHE A 76 -4.43 -6.77 -10.63
CA PHE A 76 -5.84 -7.20 -10.61
C PHE A 76 -6.07 -8.69 -10.33
N SER A 77 -5.09 -9.56 -10.53
CA SER A 77 -5.28 -11.00 -10.27
C SER A 77 -5.17 -11.28 -8.78
N GLN A 78 -6.16 -11.97 -8.21
CA GLN A 78 -6.06 -12.49 -6.84
C GLN A 78 -5.04 -13.64 -6.73
N GLU A 79 -4.91 -14.46 -7.78
CA GLU A 79 -3.98 -15.58 -7.80
C GLU A 79 -2.54 -15.11 -8.00
N LYS A 80 -2.31 -14.19 -8.93
CA LYS A 80 -0.97 -13.76 -9.36
C LYS A 80 -0.51 -12.42 -8.79
N GLY A 81 -1.36 -11.74 -8.02
CA GLY A 81 -1.11 -10.37 -7.56
C GLY A 81 -1.87 -10.00 -6.29
N ILE A 82 -2.06 -8.70 -6.09
CA ILE A 82 -2.77 -8.13 -4.92
C ILE A 82 -4.29 -8.04 -5.13
N GLY A 83 -4.78 -8.31 -6.33
CA GLY A 83 -6.19 -8.49 -6.60
C GLY A 83 -7.08 -7.25 -6.39
N ILE A 84 -6.65 -6.05 -6.77
CA ILE A 84 -7.48 -4.83 -6.70
C ILE A 84 -8.85 -5.08 -7.35
N THR A 85 -9.93 -4.57 -6.73
CA THR A 85 -11.33 -4.84 -7.11
C THR A 85 -12.10 -3.62 -7.55
N ILE A 86 -11.50 -2.43 -7.47
CA ILE A 86 -12.13 -1.19 -7.91
C ILE A 86 -11.12 -0.40 -8.76
N VAL A 87 -11.52 0.03 -9.96
CA VAL A 87 -10.72 0.98 -10.76
C VAL A 87 -11.34 2.37 -10.63
N ARG A 88 -10.53 3.35 -10.22
CA ARG A 88 -10.88 4.77 -10.23
C ARG A 88 -10.36 5.42 -11.51
N ASN A 89 -11.21 6.17 -12.20
CA ASN A 89 -10.90 6.84 -13.46
C ASN A 89 -11.30 8.31 -13.40
N MET A 90 -10.78 9.11 -14.34
CA MET A 90 -11.19 10.49 -14.55
C MET A 90 -12.43 10.54 -15.45
N VAL A 91 -13.42 11.35 -15.06
CA VAL A 91 -14.40 11.89 -16.00
C VAL A 91 -13.68 12.98 -16.81
N GLY A 92 -13.67 12.86 -18.13
CA GLY A 92 -12.84 13.72 -18.98
C GLY A 92 -13.36 15.12 -19.17
N ASP A 93 -12.49 16.10 -18.95
CA ASP A 93 -12.81 17.52 -19.07
C ASP A 93 -12.48 18.13 -20.45
N GLY A 94 -11.77 17.39 -21.31
CA GLY A 94 -11.41 17.83 -22.66
C GLY A 94 -10.33 18.91 -22.72
N GLY A 95 -9.63 19.15 -21.61
CA GLY A 95 -8.65 20.20 -21.47
C GLY A 95 -7.38 20.02 -22.29
N THR A 96 -6.53 21.06 -22.26
CA THR A 96 -5.21 21.06 -22.89
C THR A 96 -4.16 21.54 -21.89
N TRP A 97 -3.67 20.65 -21.06
CA TRP A 97 -2.54 20.89 -20.15
C TRP A 97 -1.73 19.60 -20.01
N GLY A 98 -0.45 19.72 -19.67
CA GLY A 98 0.46 18.58 -19.64
C GLY A 98 0.64 17.95 -21.03
N SER A 99 0.65 16.62 -21.09
CA SER A 99 0.80 15.81 -22.28
C SER A 99 -0.42 14.92 -22.49
N LYS A 100 -0.93 14.88 -23.72
CA LYS A 100 -2.03 14.00 -24.16
C LYS A 100 -1.69 12.50 -24.15
N GLU A 101 -0.42 12.15 -23.92
CA GLU A 101 0.04 10.76 -23.96
C GLU A 101 0.54 10.23 -22.61
N TYR A 102 1.05 11.11 -21.75
CA TYR A 102 1.87 10.70 -20.60
C TYR A 102 1.42 11.24 -19.25
N ASP A 103 0.85 12.44 -19.22
CA ASP A 103 0.40 13.11 -17.99
C ASP A 103 -0.48 14.30 -18.34
N GLY A 104 -1.80 14.14 -18.28
CA GLY A 104 -2.73 15.15 -18.78
C GLY A 104 -4.21 14.79 -18.58
N PRO A 105 -5.11 15.66 -19.08
CA PRO A 105 -6.55 15.45 -19.03
C PRO A 105 -7.00 14.36 -20.00
N THR A 106 -8.21 13.84 -19.81
CA THR A 106 -8.83 12.90 -20.76
C THR A 106 -9.99 13.53 -21.54
N ASP A 107 -10.40 12.83 -22.61
CA ASP A 107 -11.42 13.29 -23.55
C ASP A 107 -12.77 13.50 -22.88
N THR A 108 -13.43 14.61 -23.18
CA THR A 108 -14.80 14.90 -22.71
C THR A 108 -15.83 14.33 -23.67
N ILE A 109 -16.95 13.85 -23.12
CA ILE A 109 -18.10 13.39 -23.90
C ILE A 109 -18.89 14.56 -24.53
N GLU A 110 -18.67 15.79 -24.06
CA GLU A 110 -19.37 17.00 -24.48
C GLU A 110 -18.38 18.19 -24.58
N PRO A 111 -17.63 18.30 -25.68
CA PRO A 111 -16.64 19.36 -25.86
C PRO A 111 -17.27 20.77 -26.01
N GLU A 112 -18.49 20.86 -26.51
CA GLU A 112 -19.25 22.10 -26.72
C GLU A 112 -20.70 21.92 -26.24
N PRO A 113 -21.40 23.00 -25.83
CA PRO A 113 -22.76 22.90 -25.31
C PRO A 113 -23.71 22.16 -26.27
N GLY A 114 -24.29 21.06 -25.81
CA GLY A 114 -25.24 20.24 -26.56
C GLY A 114 -24.62 19.39 -27.68
N VAL A 115 -23.29 19.29 -27.76
CA VAL A 115 -22.58 18.49 -28.76
C VAL A 115 -21.96 17.27 -28.09
N PHE A 116 -22.67 16.14 -28.11
CA PHE A 116 -22.14 14.87 -27.60
C PHE A 116 -21.30 14.14 -28.64
N VAL A 117 -20.16 13.61 -28.23
CA VAL A 117 -19.26 12.85 -29.14
C VAL A 117 -19.93 11.60 -29.71
N TRP A 118 -20.92 11.05 -29.01
CA TRP A 118 -21.68 9.87 -29.44
C TRP A 118 -22.59 10.14 -30.65
N ASP A 119 -22.95 11.41 -30.88
CA ASP A 119 -23.82 11.84 -31.99
C ASP A 119 -23.03 12.19 -33.26
N ASP A 120 -21.69 12.16 -33.20
CA ASP A 120 -20.84 12.33 -34.38
C ASP A 120 -21.14 11.21 -35.40
N PRO A 121 -21.48 11.53 -36.67
CA PRO A 121 -21.69 10.52 -37.71
C PRO A 121 -20.50 9.58 -37.93
N GLU A 122 -19.29 10.03 -37.58
CA GLU A 122 -18.06 9.25 -37.65
C GLU A 122 -17.70 8.57 -36.32
N TRP A 123 -18.58 8.61 -35.31
CA TRP A 123 -18.33 8.13 -33.95
C TRP A 123 -17.70 6.74 -33.92
N GLU A 124 -18.28 5.77 -34.63
CA GLU A 124 -17.77 4.39 -34.64
C GLU A 124 -16.32 4.28 -35.14
N THR A 125 -15.85 5.21 -35.99
CA THR A 125 -14.45 5.23 -36.44
C THR A 125 -13.50 5.90 -35.43
N LYS A 126 -13.99 6.88 -34.66
CA LYS A 126 -13.21 7.66 -33.69
C LYS A 126 -13.17 7.02 -32.30
N LYS A 127 -14.20 6.24 -31.98
CA LYS A 127 -14.46 5.61 -30.69
C LYS A 127 -13.28 4.87 -30.06
N ASN A 128 -12.48 4.17 -30.86
CA ASN A 128 -11.32 3.43 -30.33
C ASN A 128 -10.18 4.33 -29.84
N ASN A 129 -10.16 5.60 -30.23
CA ASN A 129 -9.17 6.58 -29.78
C ASN A 129 -9.68 7.43 -28.60
N PHE A 130 -11.01 7.54 -28.44
CA PHE A 130 -11.63 8.26 -27.33
C PHE A 130 -11.30 7.60 -25.99
N ASP A 131 -10.77 8.36 -25.04
CA ASP A 131 -10.41 7.91 -23.67
C ASP A 131 -9.69 6.55 -23.64
N LYS A 132 -8.86 6.29 -24.66
CA LYS A 132 -8.36 4.96 -25.00
C LYS A 132 -7.66 4.26 -23.83
N TYR A 133 -6.95 5.00 -22.99
CA TYR A 133 -6.17 4.42 -21.90
C TYR A 133 -7.04 3.94 -20.74
N GLN A 134 -8.03 4.73 -20.31
CA GLN A 134 -8.90 4.33 -19.19
C GLN A 134 -9.86 3.22 -19.62
N ILE A 135 -10.40 3.30 -20.84
CA ILE A 135 -11.25 2.25 -21.42
C ILE A 135 -10.46 0.95 -21.58
N TRP A 136 -9.22 1.00 -22.07
CA TRP A 136 -8.36 -0.17 -22.14
C TRP A 136 -8.09 -0.75 -20.75
N PHE A 137 -7.76 0.08 -19.76
CA PHE A 137 -7.44 -0.37 -18.41
C PHE A 137 -8.63 -1.01 -17.70
N MET A 138 -9.83 -0.42 -17.81
CA MET A 138 -11.06 -1.03 -17.30
C MET A 138 -11.36 -2.37 -17.96
N ASN A 139 -11.15 -2.50 -19.27
CA ASN A 139 -11.31 -3.78 -19.96
C ASN A 139 -10.28 -4.83 -19.52
N GLU A 140 -9.03 -4.45 -19.30
CA GLU A 140 -8.00 -5.36 -18.75
C GLU A 140 -8.31 -5.80 -17.31
N ALA A 141 -8.88 -4.90 -16.50
CA ALA A 141 -9.37 -5.21 -15.17
C ALA A 141 -10.59 -6.18 -15.23
N LYS A 142 -11.54 -5.93 -16.14
CA LYS A 142 -12.73 -6.79 -16.38
C LYS A 142 -12.34 -8.22 -16.76
N LYS A 143 -11.32 -8.38 -17.62
CA LYS A 143 -10.75 -9.71 -17.96
C LYS A 143 -10.21 -10.48 -16.75
N ARG A 144 -9.88 -9.77 -15.66
CA ARG A 144 -9.35 -10.33 -14.40
C ARG A 144 -10.39 -10.37 -13.28
N GLY A 145 -11.67 -10.13 -13.61
CA GLY A 145 -12.79 -10.26 -12.69
C GLY A 145 -13.17 -8.97 -11.96
N VAL A 146 -12.58 -7.82 -12.31
CA VAL A 146 -12.97 -6.52 -11.75
C VAL A 146 -14.23 -6.01 -12.43
N THR A 147 -15.27 -5.74 -11.64
CA THR A 147 -16.57 -5.28 -12.15
C THR A 147 -17.01 -3.95 -11.56
N THR A 148 -16.26 -3.39 -10.61
CA THR A 148 -16.58 -2.11 -9.98
C THR A 148 -15.71 -1.00 -10.55
N PHE A 149 -16.36 -0.01 -11.16
CA PHE A 149 -15.69 1.16 -11.73
C PHE A 149 -16.23 2.44 -11.09
N MET A 150 -15.31 3.27 -10.59
CA MET A 150 -15.60 4.60 -10.08
C MET A 150 -15.02 5.62 -11.04
N SER A 151 -15.81 6.62 -11.43
CA SER A 151 -15.32 7.77 -12.20
C SER A 151 -15.45 9.04 -11.39
N THR A 152 -14.37 9.82 -11.30
CA THR A 152 -14.31 11.07 -10.54
C THR A 152 -14.11 12.27 -11.46
N VAL A 153 -14.84 13.35 -11.20
CA VAL A 153 -14.68 14.62 -11.89
C VAL A 153 -13.57 15.46 -11.25
N TRP A 154 -12.44 15.66 -11.94
CA TRP A 154 -11.49 16.72 -11.55
C TRP A 154 -12.02 18.10 -11.92
N SER A 155 -12.60 18.22 -13.11
CA SER A 155 -13.20 19.46 -13.59
C SER A 155 -14.37 19.17 -14.53
N PRO A 156 -15.43 19.99 -14.51
CA PRO A 156 -16.34 20.11 -15.65
C PRO A 156 -15.60 20.62 -16.91
N PRO A 157 -16.17 20.44 -18.11
CA PRO A 157 -15.71 21.10 -19.32
C PRO A 157 -15.56 22.61 -19.16
N ALA A 158 -14.59 23.20 -19.87
CA ALA A 158 -14.21 24.61 -19.70
C ALA A 158 -15.39 25.59 -19.87
N TRP A 159 -16.29 25.33 -20.84
CA TRP A 159 -17.42 26.21 -21.14
C TRP A 159 -18.41 26.34 -19.98
N MET A 160 -18.51 25.31 -19.12
CA MET A 160 -19.37 25.31 -17.94
C MET A 160 -18.80 26.12 -16.77
N LYS A 161 -17.54 26.57 -16.84
CA LYS A 161 -16.81 27.14 -15.68
C LYS A 161 -16.63 28.65 -15.73
N THR A 162 -16.59 29.28 -14.56
CA THR A 162 -16.46 30.74 -14.39
C THR A 162 -15.18 31.34 -15.00
N ASN A 163 -14.10 30.56 -15.07
CA ASN A 163 -12.82 30.96 -15.65
C ASN A 163 -12.64 30.51 -17.11
N ASN A 164 -13.65 29.88 -17.72
CA ASN A 164 -13.59 29.28 -19.06
C ASN A 164 -12.35 28.37 -19.25
N SER A 165 -11.96 27.63 -18.21
CA SER A 165 -10.79 26.74 -18.22
C SER A 165 -11.03 25.51 -17.37
N VAL A 166 -10.51 24.35 -17.79
CA VAL A 166 -10.54 23.14 -16.95
C VAL A 166 -9.60 23.23 -15.75
N LEU A 167 -8.62 24.15 -15.79
CA LEU A 167 -7.66 24.31 -14.70
C LEU A 167 -8.34 24.81 -13.43
N GLY A 168 -7.90 24.31 -12.28
CA GLY A 168 -8.34 24.82 -10.98
C GLY A 168 -7.80 26.21 -10.67
N LYS A 169 -6.68 26.59 -11.31
CA LYS A 169 -6.04 27.90 -11.17
C LYS A 169 -7.05 29.04 -11.32
N GLY A 170 -7.02 29.96 -10.36
CA GLY A 170 -7.94 31.11 -10.31
C GLY A 170 -9.28 30.81 -9.62
N ASN A 171 -9.39 29.67 -8.91
CA ASN A 171 -10.60 29.26 -8.20
C ASN A 171 -11.83 29.17 -9.12
N GLY A 172 -11.64 28.57 -10.30
CA GLY A 172 -12.74 28.34 -11.25
C GLY A 172 -13.81 27.42 -10.64
N LYS A 173 -15.06 27.83 -10.76
CA LYS A 173 -16.24 27.11 -10.26
C LYS A 173 -17.16 26.71 -11.41
N LEU A 174 -18.04 25.73 -11.17
CA LEU A 174 -19.18 25.49 -12.05
C LEU A 174 -20.13 26.70 -11.99
N LYS A 175 -20.53 27.22 -13.16
CA LYS A 175 -21.50 28.31 -13.24
C LYS A 175 -22.90 27.81 -12.83
N PRO A 176 -23.65 28.52 -11.96
CA PRO A 176 -25.01 28.11 -11.56
C PRO A 176 -25.96 27.85 -12.73
N GLU A 177 -25.86 28.63 -13.80
CA GLU A 177 -26.66 28.46 -15.03
C GLU A 177 -26.40 27.14 -15.77
N HIS A 178 -25.29 26.43 -15.47
CA HIS A 178 -24.93 25.14 -16.07
C HIS A 178 -25.06 23.96 -15.10
N TYR A 179 -25.75 24.12 -13.96
CA TYR A 179 -25.95 23.01 -13.02
C TYR A 179 -26.78 21.88 -13.64
N GLN A 180 -27.85 22.19 -14.38
CA GLN A 180 -28.62 21.16 -15.07
C GLN A 180 -27.79 20.50 -16.18
N ASP A 181 -27.09 21.29 -17.00
CA ASP A 181 -26.23 20.78 -18.07
C ASP A 181 -25.19 19.79 -17.51
N PHE A 182 -24.56 20.13 -16.39
CA PHE A 182 -23.56 19.26 -15.77
C PHE A 182 -24.18 17.98 -15.16
N ALA A 183 -25.39 18.05 -14.59
CA ALA A 183 -26.11 16.86 -14.13
C ALA A 183 -26.46 15.92 -15.30
N ASP A 184 -26.89 16.47 -16.43
CA ASP A 184 -27.17 15.71 -17.65
C ASP A 184 -25.90 15.13 -18.27
N TYR A 185 -24.80 15.88 -18.26
CA TYR A 185 -23.47 15.42 -18.66
C TYR A 185 -23.04 14.18 -17.87
N LEU A 186 -23.17 14.18 -16.53
CA LEU A 186 -22.81 13.01 -15.71
C LEU A 186 -23.72 11.80 -15.97
N ALA A 187 -25.02 12.03 -16.21
CA ALA A 187 -25.94 10.96 -16.59
C ALA A 187 -25.61 10.37 -17.97
N GLU A 188 -25.30 11.21 -18.96
CA GLU A 188 -24.86 10.78 -20.29
C GLU A 188 -23.52 10.07 -20.26
N TYR A 189 -22.60 10.46 -19.38
CA TYR A 189 -21.34 9.74 -19.17
C TYR A 189 -21.58 8.31 -18.72
N VAL A 190 -22.37 8.12 -17.65
CA VAL A 190 -22.66 6.78 -17.11
C VAL A 190 -23.37 5.90 -18.14
N LEU A 191 -24.45 6.42 -18.74
CA LEU A 191 -25.24 5.66 -19.71
C LEU A 191 -24.48 5.42 -21.03
N GLY A 192 -23.70 6.40 -21.47
CA GLY A 192 -22.87 6.34 -22.67
C GLY A 192 -21.75 5.32 -22.55
N TYR A 193 -21.04 5.26 -21.42
CA TYR A 193 -19.99 4.25 -21.21
C TYR A 193 -20.54 2.82 -21.26
N LYS A 194 -21.73 2.58 -20.70
CA LYS A 194 -22.40 1.29 -20.83
C LYS A 194 -22.79 1.01 -22.28
N LYS A 195 -23.49 1.94 -22.93
CA LYS A 195 -24.00 1.78 -24.30
C LYS A 195 -22.90 1.57 -25.34
N HIS A 196 -21.82 2.35 -25.24
CA HIS A 196 -20.78 2.37 -26.26
C HIS A 196 -19.62 1.43 -25.93
N PHE A 197 -19.28 1.19 -24.66
CA PHE A 197 -18.10 0.39 -24.31
C PHE A 197 -18.39 -0.88 -23.49
N ASP A 198 -19.65 -1.14 -23.14
CA ASP A 198 -20.04 -2.22 -22.21
C ASP A 198 -19.30 -2.13 -20.86
N LEU A 199 -19.13 -0.90 -20.37
CA LEU A 199 -18.52 -0.58 -19.09
C LEU A 199 -19.57 0.02 -18.16
N ASP A 200 -19.93 -0.73 -17.11
CA ASP A 200 -20.87 -0.28 -16.08
C ASP A 200 -20.16 0.60 -15.06
N ILE A 201 -20.28 1.92 -15.21
CA ILE A 201 -19.81 2.87 -14.21
C ILE A 201 -20.67 2.70 -12.96
N SER A 202 -20.08 2.12 -11.91
CA SER A 202 -20.78 1.74 -10.68
C SER A 202 -20.93 2.92 -9.72
N TYR A 203 -19.96 3.83 -9.72
CA TYR A 203 -19.89 5.01 -8.85
C TYR A 203 -19.45 6.23 -9.65
N ILE A 204 -20.08 7.38 -9.40
CA ILE A 204 -19.70 8.66 -9.97
C ILE A 204 -19.46 9.67 -8.83
N SER A 205 -18.29 10.30 -8.83
CA SER A 205 -17.99 11.39 -7.90
C SER A 205 -18.09 12.74 -8.58
N ILE A 206 -18.69 13.70 -7.88
CA ILE A 206 -19.01 15.02 -8.43
C ILE A 206 -17.82 15.99 -8.46
N ALA A 207 -16.80 15.73 -7.66
CA ALA A 207 -15.60 16.56 -7.57
C ALA A 207 -14.43 15.76 -7.00
N ASN A 208 -13.21 16.05 -7.45
CA ASN A 208 -11.96 15.69 -6.79
C ASN A 208 -11.46 16.91 -6.03
N GLU A 209 -11.18 16.77 -4.73
CA GLU A 209 -10.55 17.80 -3.90
C GLU A 209 -11.19 19.19 -4.09
N PRO A 210 -12.49 19.34 -3.79
CA PRO A 210 -13.28 20.54 -4.09
C PRO A 210 -12.73 21.83 -3.45
N GLY A 211 -11.86 21.73 -2.44
CA GLY A 211 -11.15 22.86 -1.84
C GLY A 211 -9.84 23.28 -2.53
N LEU A 212 -9.36 22.56 -3.54
CA LEU A 212 -8.06 22.78 -4.17
C LEU A 212 -8.18 23.53 -5.51
N ALA A 213 -7.25 24.47 -5.76
CA ALA A 213 -7.13 25.23 -7.01
C ALA A 213 -5.79 24.94 -7.74
N PRO A 214 -5.61 23.73 -8.31
CA PRO A 214 -4.33 23.32 -8.88
C PRO A 214 -4.04 23.93 -10.27
N ASN A 215 -2.79 23.78 -10.74
CA ASN A 215 -2.39 24.12 -12.12
C ASN A 215 -2.73 23.02 -13.16
N TYR A 216 -3.47 22.00 -12.75
CA TYR A 216 -4.05 20.95 -13.58
C TYR A 216 -5.58 21.01 -13.47
N SER A 217 -6.31 20.02 -14.02
CA SER A 217 -7.77 19.94 -13.93
C SER A 217 -8.26 20.09 -12.49
N GLY A 218 -9.16 21.04 -12.24
CA GLY A 218 -9.70 21.30 -10.91
C GLY A 218 -10.91 22.20 -10.95
N CYS A 219 -11.87 21.98 -10.07
CA CYS A 219 -13.05 22.82 -9.91
C CYS A 219 -13.29 23.07 -8.42
N VAL A 220 -13.27 24.34 -8.01
CA VAL A 220 -13.54 24.68 -6.62
C VAL A 220 -15.04 24.63 -6.40
N TRP A 221 -15.44 23.97 -5.33
CA TRP A 221 -16.80 24.00 -4.81
C TRP A 221 -16.78 24.58 -3.40
N THR A 222 -17.96 24.80 -2.85
CA THR A 222 -18.17 24.92 -1.40
C THR A 222 -19.05 23.75 -0.99
N PRO A 223 -19.00 23.33 0.29
CA PRO A 223 -19.90 22.30 0.81
C PRO A 223 -21.39 22.58 0.49
N GLU A 224 -21.81 23.85 0.55
CA GLU A 224 -23.17 24.28 0.24
C GLU A 224 -23.50 24.20 -1.27
N GLU A 225 -22.56 24.56 -2.14
CA GLU A 225 -22.74 24.42 -3.60
C GLU A 225 -22.88 22.95 -4.00
N MET A 226 -22.09 22.04 -3.39
CA MET A 226 -22.21 20.60 -3.62
C MET A 226 -23.59 20.07 -3.16
N ASN A 227 -24.02 20.46 -1.95
CA ASN A 227 -25.34 20.10 -1.45
C ASN A 227 -26.44 20.56 -2.41
N LEU A 228 -26.41 21.83 -2.83
CA LEU A 228 -27.38 22.41 -3.75
C LEU A 228 -27.42 21.66 -5.10
N PHE A 229 -26.24 21.41 -5.69
CA PHE A 229 -26.13 20.69 -6.96
C PHE A 229 -26.71 19.27 -6.88
N ILE A 230 -26.37 18.52 -5.83
CA ILE A 230 -26.89 17.15 -5.65
C ILE A 230 -28.41 17.18 -5.43
N ARG A 231 -28.91 18.08 -4.57
CA ARG A 231 -30.31 18.17 -4.18
C ARG A 231 -31.24 18.47 -5.35
N ASP A 232 -30.89 19.51 -6.10
CA ASP A 232 -31.82 20.16 -7.03
C ASP A 232 -31.59 19.71 -8.48
N TYR A 233 -30.42 19.14 -8.79
CA TYR A 233 -30.04 18.78 -10.16
C TYR A 233 -29.62 17.32 -10.30
N LEU A 234 -28.50 16.89 -9.70
CA LEU A 234 -27.95 15.55 -9.97
C LEU A 234 -28.87 14.42 -9.51
N GLY A 235 -29.32 14.45 -8.25
CA GLY A 235 -30.20 13.44 -7.68
C GLY A 235 -31.51 13.28 -8.46
N PRO A 236 -32.25 14.37 -8.72
CA PRO A 236 -33.43 14.36 -9.58
C PRO A 236 -33.16 13.82 -11.00
N THR A 237 -32.07 14.24 -11.66
CA THR A 237 -31.70 13.76 -13.00
C THR A 237 -31.43 12.26 -13.00
N PHE A 238 -30.63 11.76 -12.05
CA PHE A 238 -30.30 10.34 -11.95
C PHE A 238 -31.55 9.49 -11.71
N LYS A 239 -32.44 9.95 -10.82
CA LYS A 239 -33.72 9.29 -10.57
C LYS A 239 -34.64 9.30 -11.79
N ALA A 240 -34.80 10.45 -12.45
CA ALA A 240 -35.69 10.59 -13.61
C ALA A 240 -35.23 9.72 -14.80
N ARG A 241 -33.91 9.58 -14.96
CA ARG A 241 -33.28 8.85 -16.07
C ARG A 241 -32.92 7.41 -15.73
N ASN A 242 -33.18 6.95 -14.51
CA ASN A 242 -32.80 5.62 -13.99
C ASN A 242 -31.30 5.33 -14.18
N VAL A 243 -30.45 6.31 -13.86
CA VAL A 243 -28.99 6.14 -13.92
C VAL A 243 -28.57 5.16 -12.80
N PRO A 244 -27.87 4.07 -13.11
CA PRO A 244 -27.56 3.02 -12.13
C PRO A 244 -26.37 3.35 -11.22
N ALA A 245 -25.55 4.35 -11.57
CA ALA A 245 -24.37 4.72 -10.80
C ALA A 245 -24.77 5.35 -9.46
N LYS A 246 -24.04 4.95 -8.42
CA LYS A 246 -24.12 5.53 -7.08
C LYS A 246 -23.39 6.87 -7.00
N ILE A 247 -23.91 7.81 -6.23
CA ILE A 247 -23.32 9.15 -6.07
C ILE A 247 -22.33 9.17 -4.92
N VAL A 248 -21.10 9.62 -5.21
CA VAL A 248 -19.99 9.78 -4.27
C VAL A 248 -19.69 11.27 -4.06
N MET A 249 -19.46 11.66 -2.81
CA MET A 249 -19.01 13.02 -2.43
C MET A 249 -18.32 12.97 -1.06
N PRO A 250 -17.57 14.00 -0.61
CA PRO A 250 -17.05 15.13 -1.34
C PRO A 250 -15.70 14.88 -2.03
N GLU A 251 -15.01 13.78 -1.70
CA GLU A 251 -13.59 13.56 -2.01
C GLU A 251 -12.71 14.74 -1.59
N ASP A 252 -12.91 15.24 -0.36
CA ASP A 252 -12.05 16.28 0.20
C ASP A 252 -10.60 15.77 0.34
N MET A 253 -9.63 16.68 0.20
CA MET A 253 -8.21 16.36 0.29
C MET A 253 -7.83 15.82 1.68
N SER A 254 -8.46 16.36 2.73
CA SER A 254 -8.22 15.93 4.11
C SER A 254 -9.13 14.77 4.47
N PHE A 255 -8.65 13.87 5.32
CA PHE A 255 -9.45 12.73 5.78
C PHE A 255 -10.47 13.18 6.84
N SER A 256 -11.58 13.76 6.39
CA SER A 256 -12.62 14.35 7.24
C SER A 256 -13.99 14.25 6.57
N GLU A 257 -15.06 14.21 7.38
CA GLU A 257 -16.44 14.34 6.90
C GLU A 257 -16.95 15.78 6.84
N GLU A 258 -16.16 16.78 7.26
CA GLU A 258 -16.60 18.19 7.38
C GLU A 258 -17.19 18.73 6.09
N TYR A 259 -16.55 18.46 4.96
CA TYR A 259 -17.00 18.94 3.64
C TYR A 259 -18.31 18.27 3.19
N ALA A 260 -18.70 17.14 3.80
CA ALA A 260 -19.95 16.44 3.54
C ALA A 260 -21.12 16.94 4.41
N LEU A 261 -20.85 17.63 5.52
CA LEU A 261 -21.86 17.92 6.54
C LEU A 261 -23.09 18.68 6.03
N PRO A 262 -22.99 19.70 5.16
CA PRO A 262 -24.18 20.38 4.66
C PRO A 262 -25.12 19.46 3.88
N ALA A 263 -24.56 18.50 3.14
CA ALA A 263 -25.34 17.55 2.37
C ALA A 263 -25.88 16.39 3.23
N LEU A 264 -25.13 15.96 4.25
CA LEU A 264 -25.59 14.96 5.22
C LEU A 264 -26.70 15.49 6.15
N ASN A 265 -26.73 16.80 6.39
CA ASN A 265 -27.74 17.46 7.22
C ASN A 265 -28.96 17.94 6.41
N ASP A 266 -28.91 17.94 5.08
CA ASP A 266 -30.07 18.23 4.23
C ASP A 266 -30.93 16.97 4.08
N PRO A 267 -32.21 17.00 4.50
CA PRO A 267 -33.08 15.82 4.52
C PRO A 267 -33.44 15.30 3.12
N VAL A 268 -33.24 16.09 2.06
CA VAL A 268 -33.41 15.64 0.67
C VAL A 268 -32.11 15.05 0.17
N THR A 269 -31.02 15.81 0.25
CA THR A 269 -29.73 15.44 -0.34
C THR A 269 -29.13 14.17 0.26
N VAL A 270 -29.28 13.97 1.57
CA VAL A 270 -28.80 12.75 2.23
C VAL A 270 -29.36 11.49 1.59
N ASN A 271 -30.55 11.51 0.97
CA ASN A 271 -31.11 10.33 0.31
C ASN A 271 -30.54 10.06 -1.08
N TYR A 272 -29.83 11.02 -1.67
CA TYR A 272 -29.14 10.84 -2.95
C TYR A 272 -27.68 10.42 -2.79
N ILE A 273 -27.07 10.64 -1.62
CA ILE A 273 -25.67 10.28 -1.37
C ILE A 273 -25.57 8.80 -0.98
N ASP A 274 -24.78 8.05 -1.73
CA ASP A 274 -24.49 6.64 -1.43
C ASP A 274 -23.21 6.49 -0.59
N VAL A 275 -22.16 7.24 -0.96
CA VAL A 275 -20.82 7.13 -0.35
C VAL A 275 -20.31 8.50 0.07
N VAL A 276 -19.87 8.60 1.33
CA VAL A 276 -19.04 9.70 1.82
C VAL A 276 -17.58 9.35 1.60
N ALA A 277 -16.88 10.12 0.78
CA ALA A 277 -15.51 9.86 0.37
C ALA A 277 -14.55 10.96 0.81
N ALA A 278 -13.36 10.56 1.23
CA ALA A 278 -12.28 11.47 1.56
C ALA A 278 -10.94 10.92 1.05
N HIS A 279 -10.00 11.81 0.74
CA HIS A 279 -8.60 11.47 0.55
C HIS A 279 -7.90 11.43 1.92
N ALA A 280 -6.66 10.97 1.95
CA ALA A 280 -5.89 10.91 3.20
C ALA A 280 -4.64 11.79 3.22
N TYR A 281 -4.59 12.83 2.38
CA TYR A 281 -3.43 13.71 2.35
C TYR A 281 -3.30 14.53 3.64
N GLY A 282 -2.06 14.65 4.12
CA GLY A 282 -1.76 15.27 5.40
C GLY A 282 -2.11 14.42 6.63
N ILE A 283 -2.64 13.20 6.46
CA ILE A 283 -2.94 12.33 7.60
C ILE A 283 -1.68 11.94 8.36
N GLY A 284 -1.75 12.03 9.69
CA GLY A 284 -0.73 11.51 10.60
C GLY A 284 -1.00 10.05 10.97
N THR A 285 -0.56 9.67 12.17
CA THR A 285 -0.90 8.37 12.76
C THR A 285 -2.31 8.34 13.34
N ASP A 286 -2.86 9.50 13.66
CA ASP A 286 -4.19 9.64 14.27
C ASP A 286 -5.26 9.62 13.17
N VAL A 287 -6.07 8.57 13.18
CA VAL A 287 -7.16 8.37 12.23
C VAL A 287 -8.48 8.86 12.85
N PRO A 288 -9.16 9.86 12.28
CA PRO A 288 -10.43 10.37 12.81
C PRO A 288 -11.62 9.45 12.51
N ALA A 289 -12.61 9.46 13.41
CA ALA A 289 -13.92 8.86 13.18
C ALA A 289 -14.83 9.82 12.38
N PHE A 290 -15.79 9.26 11.64
CA PHE A 290 -16.80 10.01 10.85
C PHE A 290 -18.20 9.78 11.46
N PRO A 291 -18.50 10.39 12.62
CA PRO A 291 -19.69 10.09 13.40
C PRO A 291 -21.01 10.44 12.68
N VAL A 292 -21.07 11.54 11.92
CA VAL A 292 -22.31 11.93 11.24
C VAL A 292 -22.60 10.97 10.08
N SER A 293 -21.58 10.61 9.31
CA SER A 293 -21.69 9.63 8.23
C SER A 293 -22.16 8.27 8.76
N ALA A 294 -21.58 7.81 9.86
CA ALA A 294 -22.00 6.58 10.54
C ALA A 294 -23.44 6.67 11.07
N GLU A 295 -23.83 7.78 11.71
CA GLU A 295 -25.20 8.01 12.21
C GLU A 295 -26.23 7.97 11.08
N LYS A 296 -25.89 8.50 9.89
CA LYS A 296 -26.74 8.47 8.70
C LYS A 296 -26.68 7.15 7.93
N GLY A 297 -25.93 6.16 8.42
CA GLY A 297 -25.78 4.86 7.77
C GLY A 297 -25.11 4.94 6.39
N LYS A 298 -24.22 5.93 6.19
CA LYS A 298 -23.51 6.10 4.93
C LYS A 298 -22.29 5.19 4.82
N THR A 299 -22.07 4.68 3.62
CA THR A 299 -20.82 4.00 3.28
C THR A 299 -19.70 5.04 3.24
N ILE A 300 -18.53 4.72 3.80
CA ILE A 300 -17.40 5.63 3.88
C ILE A 300 -16.22 5.06 3.10
N TRP A 301 -15.69 5.81 2.13
CA TRP A 301 -14.53 5.36 1.34
C TRP A 301 -13.34 6.31 1.52
N GLN A 302 -12.15 5.73 1.62
CA GLN A 302 -10.90 6.45 1.37
C GLN A 302 -10.58 6.30 -0.13
N THR A 303 -10.68 7.35 -0.94
CA THR A 303 -10.70 7.22 -2.42
C THR A 303 -9.41 7.62 -3.14
N GLU A 304 -8.46 8.22 -2.42
CA GLU A 304 -7.14 8.52 -2.94
C GLU A 304 -6.12 8.73 -1.81
N TYR A 305 -4.99 8.04 -1.87
CA TYR A 305 -3.85 8.35 -1.03
C TYR A 305 -2.54 7.84 -1.62
N MET A 306 -1.51 8.63 -1.37
CA MET A 306 -0.12 8.29 -1.57
C MET A 306 0.76 9.14 -0.65
N ASN A 307 2.04 8.79 -0.52
CA ASN A 307 2.99 9.67 0.16
C ASN A 307 3.24 10.94 -0.65
N GLN A 308 2.90 12.11 -0.10
CA GLN A 308 3.23 13.42 -0.69
C GLN A 308 4.30 14.21 0.07
N GLY A 309 4.75 13.75 1.25
CA GLY A 309 5.36 14.63 2.26
C GLY A 309 6.73 14.25 2.82
N ALA A 310 7.33 13.10 2.48
CA ALA A 310 8.70 12.83 2.89
C ALA A 310 9.69 13.66 2.06
N GLU A 311 10.87 13.99 2.61
CA GLU A 311 12.00 14.38 1.77
C GLU A 311 12.10 13.36 0.65
N ARG A 312 12.05 13.85 -0.59
CA ARG A 312 11.95 13.00 -1.78
C ARG A 312 12.99 11.89 -1.68
N GLN A 313 12.52 10.64 -1.75
CA GLN A 313 13.33 9.52 -2.20
C GLN A 313 14.36 8.97 -1.18
N THR A 314 13.98 8.78 0.08
CA THR A 314 14.84 8.04 1.02
C THR A 314 14.63 6.53 0.85
N TYR A 315 15.72 5.77 0.72
CA TYR A 315 15.71 4.32 0.56
C TYR A 315 14.85 3.61 1.63
N GLU A 316 14.90 4.10 2.88
CA GLU A 316 14.12 3.58 4.01
C GLU A 316 12.61 3.59 3.76
N ASN A 317 12.10 4.58 3.02
CA ASN A 317 10.68 4.72 2.74
C ASN A 317 10.12 3.64 1.81
N ASN A 318 10.93 2.70 1.30
CA ASN A 318 10.49 1.60 0.42
C ASN A 318 10.56 0.22 1.09
N THR A 319 11.04 0.19 2.34
CA THR A 319 11.30 -1.02 3.13
C THR A 319 10.08 -1.46 3.95
N ILE A 320 10.26 -2.48 4.78
CA ILE A 320 9.21 -2.97 5.69
C ILE A 320 8.70 -1.92 6.67
N THR A 321 9.54 -0.94 7.07
CA THR A 321 9.14 0.15 7.96
C THR A 321 7.98 0.92 7.37
N ASP A 322 8.09 1.24 6.09
CA ASP A 322 7.05 1.94 5.33
C ASP A 322 5.82 1.04 5.10
N ALA A 323 6.03 -0.23 4.79
CA ALA A 323 4.92 -1.18 4.61
C ALA A 323 4.08 -1.33 5.89
N LEU A 324 4.72 -1.35 7.07
CA LEU A 324 4.03 -1.37 8.36
C LEU A 324 3.23 -0.08 8.59
N ARG A 325 3.78 1.10 8.24
CA ARG A 325 3.02 2.36 8.33
C ARG A 325 1.70 2.27 7.58
N TYR A 326 1.70 1.83 6.33
CA TYR A 326 0.47 1.70 5.55
C TYR A 326 -0.44 0.59 6.04
N ALA A 327 0.11 -0.55 6.48
CA ALA A 327 -0.71 -1.62 7.05
C ALA A 327 -1.45 -1.17 8.32
N ASN A 328 -0.80 -0.38 9.19
CA ASN A 328 -1.44 0.21 10.36
C ASN A 328 -2.49 1.24 9.96
N LEU A 329 -2.18 2.11 8.99
CA LEU A 329 -3.13 3.12 8.51
C LEU A 329 -4.42 2.49 7.96
N ILE A 330 -4.29 1.48 7.09
CA ILE A 330 -5.43 0.75 6.52
C ILE A 330 -6.25 0.12 7.64
N GLY A 331 -5.62 -0.63 8.55
CA GLY A 331 -6.31 -1.28 9.66
C GLY A 331 -7.04 -0.27 10.56
N ASN A 332 -6.39 0.84 10.92
CA ASN A 332 -6.98 1.91 11.73
C ASN A 332 -8.14 2.61 11.03
N MET A 333 -8.11 2.81 9.70
CA MET A 333 -9.24 3.40 8.96
C MET A 333 -10.44 2.46 8.91
N PHE A 334 -10.22 1.16 8.70
CA PHE A 334 -11.29 0.18 8.83
C PHE A 334 -11.85 0.18 10.26
N ASP A 335 -10.98 0.33 11.24
CA ASP A 335 -11.35 0.17 12.63
C ASP A 335 -12.06 1.37 13.27
N ILE A 336 -11.48 2.56 13.09
CA ILE A 336 -11.90 3.79 13.79
C ILE A 336 -12.93 4.53 12.96
N THR A 337 -12.67 4.69 11.67
CA THR A 337 -13.57 5.42 10.76
C THR A 337 -14.69 4.53 10.25
N GLY A 338 -14.44 3.21 10.15
CA GLY A 338 -15.42 2.29 9.57
C GLY A 338 -15.43 2.36 8.05
N ILE A 339 -14.28 2.57 7.39
CA ILE A 339 -14.26 2.60 5.91
C ILE A 339 -14.70 1.25 5.32
N SER A 340 -15.32 1.31 4.14
CA SER A 340 -15.71 0.16 3.33
C SER A 340 -14.80 -0.07 2.14
N ALA A 341 -14.01 0.95 1.72
CA ALA A 341 -13.00 0.79 0.70
C ALA A 341 -11.79 1.70 0.92
N TYR A 342 -10.63 1.23 0.47
CA TYR A 342 -9.38 1.96 0.48
C TYR A 342 -8.77 1.95 -0.93
N PHE A 343 -8.34 3.11 -1.41
CA PHE A 343 -7.78 3.30 -2.73
C PHE A 343 -6.35 3.83 -2.63
N TRP A 344 -5.43 3.09 -3.25
CA TRP A 344 -4.13 3.66 -3.57
C TRP A 344 -4.28 4.65 -4.72
N TRP A 345 -3.43 5.68 -4.78
CA TRP A 345 -3.50 6.64 -5.88
C TRP A 345 -3.19 5.97 -7.22
N TRP A 346 -1.93 5.64 -7.50
CA TRP A 346 -1.55 4.88 -8.69
C TRP A 346 -0.98 3.50 -8.30
N PRO A 347 -1.64 2.38 -8.62
CA PRO A 347 -1.05 1.06 -8.35
C PRO A 347 0.27 0.84 -9.09
N ALA A 348 0.37 1.34 -10.32
CA ALA A 348 1.62 1.37 -11.07
C ALA A 348 1.75 2.69 -11.83
N ALA A 349 2.92 3.31 -11.72
CA ALA A 349 3.22 4.55 -12.41
C ALA A 349 4.71 4.71 -12.68
N ASN A 350 5.03 5.59 -13.61
CA ASN A 350 6.39 5.95 -14.00
C ASN A 350 6.82 7.29 -13.42
N ASN A 351 6.14 7.80 -12.39
CA ASN A 351 6.39 9.10 -11.79
C ASN A 351 7.49 8.96 -10.72
N GLY A 352 8.60 9.65 -10.86
CA GLY A 352 9.80 9.57 -10.01
C GLY A 352 9.59 10.12 -8.60
N ALA A 353 8.47 9.84 -7.93
CA ALA A 353 8.08 10.34 -6.61
C ALA A 353 7.81 9.18 -5.64
N ASP A 354 8.59 9.06 -4.57
CA ASP A 354 8.54 7.92 -3.68
C ASP A 354 7.23 7.82 -2.90
N GLY A 355 6.70 6.60 -2.79
CA GLY A 355 5.43 6.32 -2.15
C GLY A 355 4.20 6.80 -2.93
N SER A 356 4.37 7.25 -4.18
CA SER A 356 3.26 7.59 -5.08
C SER A 356 2.59 6.37 -5.71
N ASP A 357 3.34 5.28 -5.84
CA ASP A 357 2.91 4.05 -6.47
C ASP A 357 3.32 2.81 -5.67
N LEU A 358 2.63 1.70 -5.94
CA LEU A 358 2.95 0.39 -5.38
C LEU A 358 4.00 -0.33 -6.24
N ILE A 359 3.93 -0.13 -7.57
CA ILE A 359 4.84 -0.68 -8.57
C ILE A 359 5.41 0.46 -9.42
N ARG A 360 6.72 0.69 -9.31
CA ARG A 360 7.39 1.74 -10.07
C ARG A 360 7.79 1.22 -11.44
N LEU A 361 7.23 1.80 -12.49
CA LEU A 361 7.68 1.56 -13.85
C LEU A 361 8.98 2.34 -14.09
N ALA A 362 10.06 1.62 -14.39
CA ALA A 362 11.35 2.24 -14.67
C ALA A 362 11.32 2.91 -16.06
N ASN A 363 12.14 3.96 -16.20
CA ASN A 363 12.27 4.72 -17.43
C ASN A 363 13.74 5.03 -17.72
N ASP A 364 14.04 5.45 -18.94
CA ASP A 364 15.39 5.82 -19.39
C ASP A 364 15.88 7.19 -18.88
N GLY A 365 15.07 7.94 -18.11
CA GLY A 365 15.43 9.27 -17.56
C GLY A 365 14.96 10.43 -18.39
N SER A 366 14.26 10.14 -19.48
CA SER A 366 13.43 11.11 -20.18
C SER A 366 12.47 11.81 -19.22
N ASN A 367 12.16 13.07 -19.56
CA ASN A 367 11.24 13.87 -18.79
C ASN A 367 9.85 13.22 -18.78
N GLN A 368 9.42 12.82 -17.58
CA GLN A 368 8.18 12.06 -17.35
C GLN A 368 6.91 12.82 -17.69
N ALA A 369 6.94 14.16 -17.72
CA ALA A 369 5.81 14.99 -18.12
C ALA A 369 5.70 15.16 -19.65
N ILE A 370 6.76 14.83 -20.40
CA ILE A 370 6.83 15.12 -21.85
C ILE A 370 6.81 13.84 -22.68
N LYS A 371 7.73 12.91 -22.42
CA LYS A 371 7.88 11.66 -23.18
C LYS A 371 8.69 10.63 -22.39
N PRO A 372 8.16 10.09 -21.28
CA PRO A 372 8.77 8.97 -20.59
C PRO A 372 8.91 7.79 -21.55
N THR A 373 10.11 7.21 -21.62
CA THR A 373 10.35 5.91 -22.25
C THR A 373 10.38 4.86 -21.15
N GLU A 374 9.27 4.14 -20.97
CA GLU A 374 9.29 2.92 -20.16
C GLU A 374 10.26 1.90 -20.79
N ASN A 375 11.24 1.41 -20.02
CA ASN A 375 12.28 0.52 -20.54
C ASN A 375 11.94 -0.98 -20.35
N GLY A 376 10.75 -1.28 -19.82
CA GLY A 376 10.30 -2.65 -19.52
C GLY A 376 10.71 -3.19 -18.15
N LEU A 377 11.49 -2.44 -17.37
CA LEU A 377 11.80 -2.77 -15.97
C LEU A 377 10.84 -2.11 -15.00
N PHE A 378 10.78 -2.64 -13.78
CA PHE A 378 9.96 -2.11 -12.71
C PHE A 378 10.56 -2.44 -11.33
N ARG A 379 10.13 -1.70 -10.29
CA ARG A 379 10.40 -2.00 -8.87
C ARG A 379 9.11 -2.36 -8.16
N VAL A 380 9.19 -3.22 -7.16
CA VAL A 380 8.05 -3.57 -6.30
C VAL A 380 8.40 -3.25 -4.85
N PHE A 381 7.66 -2.32 -4.26
CA PHE A 381 7.94 -1.83 -2.91
C PHE A 381 7.28 -2.71 -1.84
N LYS A 382 7.80 -2.73 -0.61
CA LYS A 382 7.19 -3.51 0.48
C LYS A 382 5.73 -3.11 0.77
N ARG A 383 5.37 -1.85 0.56
CA ARG A 383 3.99 -1.35 0.63
C ARG A 383 3.01 -2.08 -0.32
N TYR A 384 3.45 -2.55 -1.49
CA TYR A 384 2.61 -3.35 -2.40
C TYR A 384 2.16 -4.64 -1.71
N TYR A 385 3.10 -5.33 -1.06
CA TYR A 385 2.82 -6.58 -0.37
C TYR A 385 1.97 -6.36 0.89
N ALA A 386 2.25 -5.31 1.67
CA ALA A 386 1.41 -4.97 2.84
C ALA A 386 -0.01 -4.51 2.45
N PHE A 387 -0.17 -3.78 1.35
CA PHE A 387 -1.48 -3.50 0.78
C PHE A 387 -2.18 -4.80 0.37
N GLY A 388 -1.45 -5.71 -0.28
CA GLY A 388 -1.93 -7.04 -0.65
C GLY A 388 -2.29 -7.95 0.52
N ASN A 389 -1.68 -7.78 1.71
CA ASN A 389 -2.11 -8.46 2.94
C ASN A 389 -3.57 -8.15 3.29
N TYR A 390 -4.12 -7.03 2.79
CA TYR A 390 -5.54 -6.73 2.85
C TYR A 390 -6.24 -7.08 1.53
N SER A 391 -5.89 -6.41 0.42
CA SER A 391 -6.67 -6.43 -0.82
C SER A 391 -6.84 -7.82 -1.44
N ARG A 392 -5.83 -8.69 -1.29
CA ARG A 392 -5.85 -10.04 -1.86
C ARG A 392 -6.80 -10.98 -1.12
N PHE A 393 -7.06 -10.73 0.16
CA PHE A 393 -7.75 -11.66 1.06
C PHE A 393 -9.09 -11.13 1.57
N VAL A 394 -9.23 -9.81 1.71
CA VAL A 394 -10.48 -9.14 2.10
C VAL A 394 -11.19 -8.72 0.81
N ARG A 395 -12.22 -9.48 0.41
CA ARG A 395 -12.87 -9.34 -0.91
C ARG A 395 -14.19 -8.57 -0.82
N PRO A 396 -14.67 -8.00 -1.94
CA PRO A 396 -15.98 -7.36 -1.98
C PRO A 396 -17.08 -8.26 -1.40
N GLY A 397 -17.93 -7.69 -0.56
CA GLY A 397 -18.99 -8.40 0.15
C GLY A 397 -18.55 -9.00 1.50
N TYR A 398 -17.27 -8.91 1.86
CA TYR A 398 -16.83 -9.26 3.21
C TYR A 398 -17.39 -8.25 4.23
N VAL A 399 -17.40 -8.64 5.48
CA VAL A 399 -17.82 -7.82 6.62
C VAL A 399 -16.69 -7.82 7.64
N MET A 400 -16.30 -6.66 8.15
CA MET A 400 -15.36 -6.58 9.27
C MET A 400 -16.04 -7.14 10.52
N ILE A 401 -15.31 -7.89 11.35
CA ILE A 401 -15.84 -8.48 12.58
C ILE A 401 -14.99 -8.07 13.80
N GLY A 402 -15.62 -8.05 14.96
CA GLY A 402 -15.00 -7.68 16.22
C GLY A 402 -13.82 -8.60 16.59
N ALA A 403 -12.71 -7.98 16.97
CA ALA A 403 -11.51 -8.64 17.48
C ALA A 403 -10.91 -7.83 18.65
N GLU A 404 -10.26 -8.50 19.59
CA GLU A 404 -9.31 -7.84 20.50
C GLU A 404 -8.09 -7.38 19.68
N LYS A 405 -8.02 -6.07 19.44
CA LYS A 405 -7.16 -5.46 18.42
C LYS A 405 -5.71 -5.35 18.86
N HIS A 406 -5.49 -5.13 20.15
CA HIS A 406 -4.16 -4.91 20.74
C HIS A 406 -3.94 -5.87 21.92
N PRO A 407 -3.90 -7.20 21.66
CA PRO A 407 -3.76 -8.19 22.73
C PRO A 407 -2.42 -8.05 23.48
N VAL A 408 -1.41 -7.47 22.82
CA VAL A 408 -0.13 -7.06 23.39
C VAL A 408 0.31 -5.75 22.72
N ASP A 409 1.23 -5.04 23.37
CA ASP A 409 1.80 -3.81 22.81
C ASP A 409 2.47 -4.09 21.44
N ASP A 410 2.43 -3.09 20.56
CA ASP A 410 2.95 -3.11 19.19
C ASP A 410 2.28 -4.10 18.22
N VAL A 411 1.22 -4.80 18.64
CA VAL A 411 0.45 -5.70 17.77
C VAL A 411 -0.92 -5.09 17.46
N MET A 412 -1.30 -5.07 16.19
CA MET A 412 -2.65 -4.73 15.74
C MET A 412 -3.29 -5.91 15.00
N ILE A 413 -4.56 -6.20 15.28
CA ILE A 413 -5.32 -7.27 14.64
C ILE A 413 -6.66 -6.73 14.14
N THR A 414 -6.96 -7.00 12.87
CA THR A 414 -8.29 -6.83 12.28
C THR A 414 -8.76 -8.15 11.66
N ALA A 415 -10.07 -8.34 11.57
CA ALA A 415 -10.65 -9.58 11.07
C ALA A 415 -11.87 -9.28 10.19
N TYR A 416 -12.05 -10.10 9.15
CA TYR A 416 -13.08 -9.95 8.14
C TYR A 416 -13.63 -11.31 7.77
N LYS A 417 -14.94 -11.41 7.52
CA LYS A 417 -15.59 -12.64 7.09
C LYS A 417 -16.34 -12.47 5.78
N ASP A 418 -16.46 -13.55 5.04
CA ASP A 418 -17.48 -13.71 4.02
C ASP A 418 -18.72 -14.38 4.66
N PRO A 419 -19.82 -13.64 4.83
CA PRO A 419 -21.02 -14.19 5.45
C PRO A 419 -21.68 -15.29 4.61
N ASN A 420 -21.41 -15.36 3.30
CA ASN A 420 -22.06 -16.29 2.38
C ASN A 420 -21.32 -17.61 2.27
N THR A 421 -19.99 -17.57 2.26
CA THR A 421 -19.19 -18.78 2.06
C THR A 421 -18.72 -19.38 3.37
N GLY A 422 -18.55 -18.57 4.43
CA GLY A 422 -17.87 -18.96 5.67
C GLY A 422 -16.34 -18.83 5.58
N ASN A 423 -15.84 -18.04 4.63
CA ASN A 423 -14.42 -17.67 4.51
C ASN A 423 -14.11 -16.50 5.43
N PHE A 424 -12.82 -16.27 5.70
CA PHE A 424 -12.37 -15.14 6.49
C PHE A 424 -10.92 -14.78 6.20
N ALA A 425 -10.54 -13.59 6.62
CA ALA A 425 -9.16 -13.12 6.67
C ALA A 425 -8.92 -12.45 8.04
N ILE A 426 -7.86 -12.83 8.72
CA ILE A 426 -7.38 -12.16 9.94
C ILE A 426 -6.04 -11.52 9.58
N VAL A 427 -5.92 -10.20 9.68
CA VAL A 427 -4.68 -9.46 9.41
C VAL A 427 -4.06 -9.09 10.75
N ALA A 428 -2.83 -9.54 11.00
CA ALA A 428 -2.07 -9.26 12.21
C ALA A 428 -0.77 -8.52 11.85
N ILE A 429 -0.55 -7.39 12.48
CA ILE A 429 0.63 -6.53 12.30
C ILE A 429 1.42 -6.55 13.59
N ASN A 430 2.72 -6.86 13.52
CA ASN A 430 3.65 -6.75 14.63
C ASN A 430 4.69 -5.67 14.29
N ASN A 431 4.56 -4.52 14.96
CA ASN A 431 5.44 -3.37 14.77
C ASN A 431 6.77 -3.52 15.51
N SER A 432 6.85 -4.40 16.51
CA SER A 432 8.09 -4.64 17.25
C SER A 432 9.06 -5.48 16.43
N THR A 433 10.37 -5.29 16.64
CA THR A 433 11.41 -6.13 16.02
C THR A 433 11.48 -7.54 16.62
N ALA A 434 10.86 -7.74 17.79
CA ALA A 434 10.83 -9.00 18.49
C ALA A 434 9.64 -9.87 18.07
N LYS A 435 9.78 -11.18 18.25
CA LYS A 435 8.65 -12.11 18.06
C LYS A 435 7.60 -11.89 19.15
N ARG A 436 6.33 -12.06 18.78
CA ARG A 436 5.19 -11.96 19.70
C ARG A 436 4.33 -13.22 19.58
N LYS A 437 4.21 -13.97 20.69
CA LYS A 437 3.37 -15.16 20.74
C LYS A 437 1.91 -14.76 20.95
N ILE A 438 1.08 -14.96 19.94
CA ILE A 438 -0.35 -14.61 19.99
C ILE A 438 -1.20 -15.87 19.84
N THR A 439 -2.24 -15.96 20.66
CA THR A 439 -3.31 -16.96 20.50
C THR A 439 -4.53 -16.27 19.92
N PHE A 440 -5.08 -16.83 18.84
CA PHE A 440 -6.29 -16.35 18.19
C PHE A 440 -7.44 -17.28 18.59
N GLU A 441 -8.45 -16.74 19.26
CA GLU A 441 -9.68 -17.47 19.60
C GLU A 441 -10.78 -17.15 18.57
N LEU A 442 -11.28 -18.18 17.90
CA LEU A 442 -12.23 -18.11 16.80
C LEU A 442 -13.64 -18.38 17.31
N ASN A 443 -14.23 -17.40 17.99
CA ASN A 443 -15.55 -17.52 18.62
C ASN A 443 -16.66 -17.49 17.56
N HIS A 444 -17.54 -18.49 17.61
CA HIS A 444 -18.66 -18.67 16.67
C HIS A 444 -18.25 -18.83 15.19
N PHE A 445 -16.98 -19.14 14.91
CA PHE A 445 -16.55 -19.47 13.55
C PHE A 445 -17.13 -20.82 13.10
N PRO A 446 -17.25 -21.07 11.78
CA PRO A 446 -17.70 -22.36 11.28
C PRO A 446 -16.84 -23.54 11.80
N ASP A 447 -17.48 -24.60 12.31
CA ASP A 447 -16.79 -25.77 12.90
C ASP A 447 -15.78 -26.45 11.98
N ARG A 448 -15.93 -26.25 10.66
CA ARG A 448 -15.05 -26.77 9.62
C ARG A 448 -13.65 -26.13 9.60
N VAL A 449 -13.43 -25.03 10.30
CA VAL A 449 -12.12 -24.34 10.34
C VAL A 449 -11.15 -25.16 11.20
N LYS A 450 -10.39 -26.05 10.55
CA LYS A 450 -9.39 -26.90 11.21
C LYS A 450 -7.95 -26.45 10.98
N GLU A 451 -7.72 -25.65 9.95
CA GLU A 451 -6.39 -25.24 9.51
C GLU A 451 -6.47 -23.83 8.92
N VAL A 452 -5.48 -23.00 9.23
CA VAL A 452 -5.30 -21.66 8.65
C VAL A 452 -3.96 -21.57 7.94
N VAL A 453 -3.88 -20.82 6.85
CA VAL A 453 -2.67 -20.59 6.07
C VAL A 453 -2.22 -19.15 6.27
N PRO A 454 -1.02 -18.90 6.80
CA PRO A 454 -0.46 -17.56 6.91
C PRO A 454 0.18 -17.10 5.60
N TYR A 455 -0.02 -15.83 5.27
CA TYR A 455 0.69 -15.10 4.21
C TYR A 455 1.40 -13.91 4.82
N ARG A 456 2.74 -13.88 4.76
CA ARG A 456 3.55 -12.94 5.53
C ARG A 456 4.38 -12.01 4.65
N THR A 457 4.33 -10.73 4.98
CA THR A 457 5.25 -9.70 4.49
C THR A 457 6.12 -9.26 5.66
N SER A 458 7.43 -9.25 5.46
CA SER A 458 8.46 -8.93 6.46
C SER A 458 9.69 -8.30 5.77
N PRO A 459 10.82 -8.03 6.45
CA PRO A 459 12.01 -7.50 5.77
C PRO A 459 12.47 -8.35 4.57
N ASN A 460 12.36 -9.67 4.67
CA ASN A 460 12.85 -10.62 3.66
C ASN A 460 11.74 -11.44 2.97
N GLU A 461 10.48 -11.28 3.38
CA GLU A 461 9.34 -12.00 2.80
C GLU A 461 8.35 -11.04 2.14
N ASN A 462 7.79 -11.47 1.01
CA ASN A 462 6.93 -10.69 0.15
C ASN A 462 5.61 -11.45 -0.07
N LEU A 463 4.60 -11.24 0.81
CA LEU A 463 3.38 -12.03 0.83
C LEU A 463 3.63 -13.55 0.77
N LYS A 464 4.70 -14.02 1.42
CA LYS A 464 5.14 -15.40 1.37
C LYS A 464 4.08 -16.30 2.00
N LYS A 465 3.63 -17.30 1.24
CA LYS A 465 2.76 -18.36 1.74
C LYS A 465 3.57 -19.25 2.67
N LEU A 466 3.12 -19.40 3.92
CA LEU A 466 3.74 -20.26 4.92
C LEU A 466 2.98 -21.58 5.06
N ASP A 467 3.60 -22.53 5.77
CA ASP A 467 2.93 -23.77 6.16
C ASP A 467 1.68 -23.46 7.00
N TYR A 468 0.66 -24.29 6.81
CA TYR A 468 -0.59 -24.15 7.54
C TYR A 468 -0.38 -24.40 9.05
N VAL A 469 -1.20 -23.71 9.85
CA VAL A 469 -1.27 -23.88 11.30
C VAL A 469 -2.56 -24.62 11.63
N LYS A 470 -2.48 -25.63 12.49
CA LYS A 470 -3.65 -26.38 12.97
C LYS A 470 -4.43 -25.56 13.99
N VAL A 471 -5.75 -25.57 13.86
CA VAL A 471 -6.69 -25.05 14.85
C VAL A 471 -7.06 -26.19 15.80
N SER A 472 -6.81 -25.98 17.09
CA SER A 472 -7.11 -26.94 18.15
C SER A 472 -8.29 -26.42 18.98
N GLY A 473 -9.40 -27.15 18.99
CA GLY A 473 -10.65 -26.62 19.51
C GLY A 473 -11.14 -25.46 18.63
N ASN A 474 -11.24 -24.26 19.20
CA ASN A 474 -11.59 -23.01 18.53
C ASN A 474 -10.41 -22.02 18.46
N SER A 475 -9.17 -22.44 18.69
CA SER A 475 -8.04 -21.50 18.71
C SER A 475 -6.79 -22.04 18.01
N PHE A 476 -5.91 -21.12 17.64
CA PHE A 476 -4.55 -21.43 17.20
C PHE A 476 -3.56 -20.41 17.78
N THR A 477 -2.32 -20.84 18.01
CA THR A 477 -1.26 -19.99 18.56
C THR A 477 -0.10 -19.93 17.58
N VAL A 478 0.46 -18.74 17.37
CA VAL A 478 1.61 -18.50 16.48
C VAL A 478 2.59 -17.54 17.13
N ASP A 479 3.87 -17.70 16.81
CA ASP A 479 4.88 -16.68 17.05
C ASP A 479 4.89 -15.72 15.84
N LEU A 480 4.22 -14.58 15.96
CA LEU A 480 4.27 -13.52 14.95
C LEU A 480 5.69 -13.00 14.82
N ARG A 481 6.22 -12.97 13.59
CA ARG A 481 7.56 -12.44 13.29
C ARG A 481 7.61 -10.95 13.67
N GLY A 482 8.76 -10.49 14.14
CA GLY A 482 9.00 -9.05 14.29
C GLY A 482 8.94 -8.32 12.95
N SER A 483 8.55 -7.05 12.98
CA SER A 483 8.44 -6.18 11.81
C SER A 483 7.70 -6.84 10.66
N SER A 484 6.47 -7.29 10.89
CA SER A 484 5.73 -8.06 9.87
C SER A 484 4.24 -7.79 9.85
N VAL A 485 3.65 -8.05 8.68
CA VAL A 485 2.20 -8.15 8.45
C VAL A 485 1.91 -9.57 8.03
N THR A 486 1.00 -10.25 8.72
CA THR A 486 0.61 -11.63 8.43
C THR A 486 -0.90 -11.74 8.29
N THR A 487 -1.37 -12.28 7.16
CA THR A 487 -2.79 -12.55 6.93
C THR A 487 -3.05 -14.04 7.03
N PHE A 488 -4.00 -14.43 7.88
CA PHE A 488 -4.43 -15.82 8.05
C PHE A 488 -5.78 -16.03 7.36
N ILE A 489 -5.85 -17.06 6.51
CA ILE A 489 -7.10 -17.49 5.84
C ILE A 489 -7.33 -18.98 6.09
N PRO A 490 -8.57 -19.50 6.03
CA PRO A 490 -8.82 -20.92 6.12
C PRO A 490 -8.17 -21.69 4.95
N LYS A 491 -7.50 -22.80 5.24
CA LYS A 491 -6.73 -23.57 4.25
C LYS A 491 -7.56 -24.08 3.07
N ALA A 492 -8.85 -24.35 3.28
CA ALA A 492 -9.76 -24.76 2.22
C ALA A 492 -9.91 -23.72 1.10
N PHE A 493 -9.49 -22.47 1.35
CA PHE A 493 -9.56 -21.34 0.42
C PHE A 493 -8.19 -20.72 0.19
N GLU A 494 -7.13 -21.50 0.40
CA GLU A 494 -5.77 -21.02 0.22
C GLU A 494 -5.51 -20.56 -1.22
N LEU A 495 -4.77 -19.47 -1.34
CA LEU A 495 -4.31 -18.94 -2.62
C LEU A 495 -2.93 -19.52 -2.97
N PRO A 496 -2.54 -19.54 -4.26
CA PRO A 496 -1.18 -19.90 -4.64
C PRO A 496 -0.15 -18.96 -3.99
N ALA A 497 1.09 -19.43 -3.87
CA ALA A 497 2.20 -18.53 -3.55
C ALA A 497 2.39 -17.54 -4.71
N LEU A 498 2.71 -16.28 -4.38
CA LEU A 498 3.14 -15.32 -5.40
C LEU A 498 4.56 -15.66 -5.86
N GLU A 499 4.93 -15.14 -7.03
CA GLU A 499 6.32 -15.15 -7.48
C GLU A 499 7.18 -14.44 -6.43
N ASP A 500 8.24 -15.11 -5.98
CA ASP A 500 9.15 -14.54 -4.98
C ASP A 500 10.09 -13.53 -5.66
N MET A 501 9.63 -12.29 -5.78
CA MET A 501 10.40 -11.18 -6.34
C MET A 501 11.03 -10.39 -5.21
N LYS A 502 12.33 -10.57 -4.97
CA LYS A 502 13.07 -9.84 -3.93
C LYS A 502 13.63 -8.54 -4.52
N ASP A 503 13.16 -7.38 -4.07
CA ASP A 503 13.73 -6.10 -4.52
C ASP A 503 14.85 -5.64 -3.57
N VAL A 504 15.68 -4.70 -4.03
CA VAL A 504 16.82 -4.15 -3.27
C VAL A 504 16.39 -3.53 -1.93
N PHE A 505 15.10 -3.25 -1.72
CA PHE A 505 14.53 -2.77 -0.46
C PHE A 505 14.33 -3.84 0.61
N SER A 506 14.64 -5.10 0.29
CA SER A 506 14.57 -6.20 1.24
C SER A 506 15.82 -6.20 2.12
N THR A 507 15.66 -6.62 3.38
CA THR A 507 16.80 -7.09 4.17
C THR A 507 17.00 -8.55 3.84
N TYR A 508 18.24 -8.95 3.58
CA TYR A 508 18.61 -10.30 3.20
C TYR A 508 19.30 -10.96 4.39
N GLU A 509 18.51 -11.53 5.29
CA GLU A 509 19.00 -12.27 6.47
C GLU A 509 19.80 -13.50 6.02
N ALA A 510 21.04 -13.63 6.47
CA ALA A 510 21.97 -14.63 5.95
C ALA A 510 21.52 -16.06 6.24
N GLU A 511 20.84 -16.28 7.36
CA GLU A 511 20.27 -17.58 7.74
C GLU A 511 18.96 -17.92 7.04
N GLU A 512 18.30 -16.94 6.40
CA GLU A 512 17.04 -17.13 5.67
C GLU A 512 17.25 -17.08 4.15
N ASN A 513 18.40 -17.61 3.69
CA ASN A 513 18.77 -17.68 2.27
C ASN A 513 18.01 -18.78 1.50
N ASP A 514 18.02 -18.68 0.17
CA ASP A 514 17.31 -19.61 -0.73
C ASP A 514 18.17 -20.83 -1.14
N GLY A 515 19.43 -20.88 -0.70
CA GLY A 515 20.34 -22.00 -0.98
C GLY A 515 21.77 -21.69 -0.53
N GLN A 516 22.48 -22.69 0.00
CA GLN A 516 23.81 -22.49 0.56
C GLN A 516 24.72 -23.72 0.46
N SER A 517 26.02 -23.51 0.62
CA SER A 517 27.01 -24.59 0.79
C SER A 517 26.71 -25.46 2.00
N LYS A 518 26.96 -26.77 1.88
CA LYS A 518 26.62 -27.79 2.92
C LYS A 518 27.27 -27.58 4.29
N GLY A 519 28.41 -26.88 4.35
CA GLY A 519 29.17 -26.68 5.58
C GLY A 519 28.65 -25.55 6.48
N LEU A 520 27.81 -24.66 5.94
CA LEU A 520 27.31 -23.49 6.65
C LEU A 520 26.24 -23.88 7.68
N VAL A 521 26.25 -23.20 8.82
CA VAL A 521 25.30 -23.46 9.93
C VAL A 521 24.72 -22.17 10.48
N THR A 522 23.47 -22.21 10.93
CA THR A 522 22.85 -21.11 11.66
C THR A 522 23.18 -21.22 13.14
N HIS A 523 23.84 -20.21 13.68
CA HIS A 523 24.08 -20.05 15.12
C HIS A 523 23.06 -19.07 15.71
N LYS A 524 22.64 -19.29 16.95
CA LYS A 524 21.76 -18.40 17.71
C LYS A 524 22.50 -17.89 18.93
N ASP A 525 22.54 -16.57 19.11
CA ASP A 525 23.12 -15.97 20.31
C ASP A 525 22.15 -15.99 21.51
N ASP A 526 22.66 -15.55 22.66
CA ASP A 526 21.90 -15.50 23.92
C ASP A 526 20.71 -14.53 23.87
N ALA A 527 20.71 -13.57 22.93
CA ALA A 527 19.59 -12.67 22.66
C ALA A 527 18.56 -13.28 21.70
N GLY A 528 18.83 -14.48 21.17
CA GLY A 528 17.97 -15.20 20.23
C GLY A 528 18.12 -14.74 18.78
N LYS A 529 19.10 -13.88 18.47
CA LYS A 529 19.42 -13.45 17.11
C LYS A 529 20.14 -14.58 16.39
N SER A 530 19.74 -14.85 15.16
CA SER A 530 20.34 -15.90 14.33
C SER A 530 21.37 -15.26 13.39
N HIS A 531 22.46 -15.97 13.11
CA HIS A 531 23.45 -15.57 12.12
C HIS A 531 24.15 -16.80 11.54
N LEU A 532 24.73 -16.65 10.36
CA LEU A 532 25.50 -17.68 9.70
C LEU A 532 26.90 -17.83 10.32
N ALA A 533 27.30 -19.07 10.54
CA ALA A 533 28.58 -19.47 11.09
C ALA A 533 29.24 -20.57 10.23
N ASN A 534 30.46 -20.96 10.61
CA ASN A 534 31.31 -21.91 9.88
C ASN A 534 31.55 -21.53 8.41
N VAL A 535 31.57 -20.23 8.12
CA VAL A 535 31.89 -19.69 6.79
C VAL A 535 33.35 -19.98 6.45
N ARG A 536 33.59 -20.73 5.37
CA ARG A 536 34.95 -21.08 4.89
C ARG A 536 35.18 -20.58 3.47
N ASN A 537 36.43 -20.62 3.05
CA ASN A 537 36.80 -20.23 1.69
C ASN A 537 36.11 -21.11 0.64
N GLY A 538 35.36 -20.48 -0.26
CA GLY A 538 34.60 -21.13 -1.32
C GLY A 538 33.14 -21.41 -0.97
N ASP A 539 32.72 -21.19 0.29
CA ASP A 539 31.32 -21.30 0.64
C ASP A 539 30.50 -20.16 0.01
N TYR A 540 29.22 -20.39 -0.22
CA TYR A 540 28.30 -19.38 -0.71
C TYR A 540 26.91 -19.51 -0.08
N ILE A 541 26.16 -18.40 -0.14
CA ILE A 541 24.70 -18.38 -0.01
C ILE A 541 24.06 -17.77 -1.25
N LYS A 542 22.79 -18.08 -1.50
CA LYS A 542 22.00 -17.69 -2.66
C LYS A 542 20.74 -16.95 -2.24
N TYR A 543 20.39 -15.91 -2.97
CA TYR A 543 19.05 -15.33 -3.01
C TYR A 543 18.55 -15.36 -4.46
N GLY A 544 17.44 -16.03 -4.70
CA GLY A 544 16.85 -16.15 -6.03
C GLY A 544 16.04 -14.93 -6.42
N ASN A 545 15.98 -14.66 -7.73
CA ASN A 545 15.07 -13.68 -8.34
C ASN A 545 15.15 -12.27 -7.68
N VAL A 546 16.37 -11.78 -7.49
CA VAL A 546 16.66 -10.45 -6.96
C VAL A 546 16.52 -9.42 -8.07
N ASN A 547 15.62 -8.46 -7.87
CA ASN A 547 15.36 -7.34 -8.77
C ASN A 547 16.31 -6.17 -8.46
N PHE A 548 17.33 -6.01 -9.29
CA PHE A 548 18.20 -4.83 -9.31
C PHE A 548 17.61 -3.68 -10.14
N ALA A 549 16.48 -3.90 -10.84
CA ALA A 549 15.81 -2.98 -11.76
C ALA A 549 16.79 -2.11 -12.56
N ASP A 550 16.76 -0.78 -12.40
CA ASP A 550 17.61 0.16 -13.13
C ASP A 550 18.96 0.45 -12.45
N GLY A 551 19.35 -0.36 -11.45
CA GLY A 551 20.60 -0.20 -10.73
C GLY A 551 20.63 0.96 -9.74
N SER A 552 19.48 1.56 -9.41
CA SER A 552 19.39 2.66 -8.43
C SER A 552 18.90 2.19 -7.07
N ALA A 553 19.41 2.79 -6.00
CA ALA A 553 18.90 2.53 -4.65
C ALA A 553 17.50 3.14 -4.41
N ASN A 554 17.17 4.27 -5.03
CA ASN A 554 15.94 5.01 -4.77
C ASN A 554 15.24 5.52 -6.06
N GLY A 555 15.57 5.00 -7.25
CA GLY A 555 14.82 5.30 -8.47
C GLY A 555 14.90 6.74 -9.00
N THR A 556 15.71 7.64 -8.43
CA THR A 556 15.87 9.00 -9.00
C THR A 556 16.87 9.01 -10.14
N VAL A 557 16.69 9.92 -11.09
CA VAL A 557 17.57 10.06 -12.25
C VAL A 557 19.01 10.34 -11.83
N GLU A 558 19.21 11.13 -10.77
CA GLU A 558 20.53 11.52 -10.26
C GLU A 558 21.25 10.40 -9.51
N LYS A 559 20.50 9.42 -8.99
CA LYS A 559 21.01 8.27 -8.22
C LYS A 559 21.03 6.97 -9.04
N ARG A 560 20.82 7.05 -10.35
CA ARG A 560 20.95 5.89 -11.23
C ARG A 560 22.35 5.33 -11.20
N GLN A 561 22.41 4.00 -11.25
CA GLN A 561 23.64 3.22 -11.17
C GLN A 561 24.43 3.43 -9.86
N ILE A 562 23.83 4.09 -8.88
CA ILE A 562 24.37 4.24 -7.53
C ILE A 562 23.60 3.29 -6.64
N LEU A 563 24.16 2.10 -6.46
CA LEU A 563 23.67 1.06 -5.57
C LEU A 563 24.85 0.50 -4.79
N SER A 564 24.83 0.64 -3.48
CA SER A 564 25.74 -0.05 -2.59
C SER A 564 25.06 -1.28 -1.98
N MET A 565 25.89 -2.23 -1.57
CA MET A 565 25.48 -3.35 -0.75
C MET A 565 26.36 -3.39 0.50
N ASN A 566 25.71 -3.59 1.64
CA ASN A 566 26.32 -3.67 2.95
C ASN A 566 26.15 -5.09 3.50
N ALA A 567 27.15 -5.59 4.21
CA ALA A 567 27.12 -6.84 4.95
C ALA A 567 27.44 -6.57 6.41
N HIS A 568 26.60 -7.06 7.31
CA HIS A 568 26.86 -7.03 8.75
C HIS A 568 27.55 -8.35 9.15
N VAL A 569 28.82 -8.25 9.58
CA VAL A 569 29.69 -9.41 9.78
C VAL A 569 30.51 -9.29 11.05
N ALA A 570 30.87 -10.42 11.66
CA ALA A 570 31.84 -10.46 12.75
C ALA A 570 33.10 -11.21 12.32
N SER A 571 34.21 -10.48 12.19
CA SER A 571 35.46 -11.01 11.62
C SER A 571 36.23 -11.89 12.61
N LEU A 572 36.68 -13.06 12.16
CA LEU A 572 37.61 -13.92 12.90
C LEU A 572 38.99 -13.96 12.24
N HIS A 573 39.03 -14.17 10.92
CA HIS A 573 40.26 -14.28 10.14
C HIS A 573 40.27 -13.39 8.89
N GLY A 574 39.31 -12.47 8.76
CA GLY A 574 39.14 -11.64 7.56
C GLY A 574 38.79 -12.44 6.30
N GLY A 575 38.74 -11.75 5.17
CA GLY A 575 38.42 -12.35 3.88
C GLY A 575 37.71 -11.37 2.96
N THR A 576 36.98 -11.89 1.98
CA THR A 576 36.13 -11.10 1.09
C THR A 576 34.78 -11.78 0.89
N ILE A 577 33.78 -10.97 0.54
CA ILE A 577 32.47 -11.41 0.08
C ILE A 577 32.29 -10.89 -1.34
N GLU A 578 32.26 -11.80 -2.30
CA GLU A 578 31.98 -11.49 -3.71
C GLU A 578 30.47 -11.55 -3.95
N VAL A 579 29.92 -10.49 -4.55
CA VAL A 579 28.53 -10.48 -5.04
C VAL A 579 28.57 -10.95 -6.49
N ARG A 580 27.99 -12.13 -6.76
CA ARG A 580 27.98 -12.78 -8.07
C ARG A 580 26.58 -12.95 -8.61
N LEU A 581 26.43 -12.85 -9.92
CA LEU A 581 25.17 -13.05 -10.63
C LEU A 581 25.10 -14.44 -11.25
N ASP A 582 23.95 -15.08 -11.08
CA ASP A 582 23.43 -16.28 -11.72
C ASP A 582 24.20 -17.60 -11.50
N ASP A 583 25.48 -17.54 -11.15
CA ASP A 583 26.31 -18.69 -10.83
C ASP A 583 27.37 -18.38 -9.73
N PRO A 584 27.58 -19.26 -8.73
CA PRO A 584 28.54 -19.03 -7.64
C PRO A 584 30.00 -19.23 -8.03
N GLU A 585 30.32 -19.95 -9.10
CA GLU A 585 31.69 -20.26 -9.52
C GLU A 585 32.13 -19.33 -10.66
N ASP A 586 31.35 -19.28 -11.73
CA ASP A 586 31.67 -18.60 -12.99
C ASP A 586 30.86 -17.31 -13.19
N GLY A 587 29.90 -17.03 -12.32
CA GLY A 587 29.06 -15.83 -12.40
C GLY A 587 29.85 -14.54 -12.29
N LYS A 588 29.41 -13.52 -13.03
CA LYS A 588 30.01 -12.18 -13.03
C LYS A 588 30.04 -11.62 -11.61
N VAL A 589 31.22 -11.21 -11.17
CA VAL A 589 31.38 -10.45 -9.92
C VAL A 589 30.99 -9.00 -10.17
N VAL A 590 29.94 -8.54 -9.50
CA VAL A 590 29.44 -7.16 -9.59
C VAL A 590 29.75 -6.33 -8.34
N GLY A 591 30.25 -6.95 -7.28
CA GLY A 591 30.69 -6.24 -6.09
C GLY A 591 31.65 -7.10 -5.27
N THR A 592 32.52 -6.46 -4.49
CA THR A 592 33.39 -7.18 -3.55
C THR A 592 33.55 -6.37 -2.27
N MET A 593 33.14 -6.97 -1.16
CA MET A 593 33.31 -6.41 0.19
C MET A 593 34.56 -7.03 0.82
N THR A 594 35.42 -6.20 1.42
CA THR A 594 36.58 -6.68 2.16
C THR A 594 36.24 -6.78 3.64
N VAL A 595 36.38 -7.98 4.22
CA VAL A 595 36.23 -8.23 5.66
C VAL A 595 37.60 -8.11 6.31
N PRO A 596 37.85 -7.07 7.13
CA PRO A 596 39.18 -6.84 7.71
C PRO A 596 39.48 -7.90 8.79
N THR A 597 40.76 -8.22 8.98
CA THR A 597 41.20 -8.89 10.22
C THR A 597 41.23 -7.87 11.35
N LEU A 598 40.50 -8.12 12.44
CA LEU A 598 40.38 -7.20 13.56
C LEU A 598 41.24 -7.66 14.74
N ASN A 599 41.72 -6.70 15.54
CA ASN A 599 42.46 -6.98 16.79
C ASN A 599 41.56 -7.58 17.88
N ASP A 600 40.24 -7.48 17.72
CA ASP A 600 39.21 -8.04 18.60
C ASP A 600 38.33 -8.99 17.78
N PRO A 601 38.71 -10.28 17.67
CA PRO A 601 37.97 -11.26 16.87
C PRO A 601 36.55 -11.44 17.39
N GLY A 602 35.58 -11.42 16.47
CA GLY A 602 34.15 -11.58 16.79
C GLY A 602 33.40 -10.26 16.99
N ARG A 603 34.06 -9.11 16.91
CA ARG A 603 33.37 -7.81 16.84
C ARG A 603 32.58 -7.68 15.54
N TRP A 604 31.31 -7.32 15.65
CA TRP A 604 30.43 -6.98 14.54
C TRP A 604 30.80 -5.63 13.90
N VAL A 605 30.88 -5.61 12.58
CA VAL A 605 31.16 -4.44 11.73
C VAL A 605 30.30 -4.49 10.48
N THR A 606 30.07 -3.33 9.87
CA THR A 606 29.48 -3.25 8.53
C THR A 606 30.58 -3.09 7.50
N VAL A 607 30.56 -3.91 6.46
CA VAL A 607 31.45 -3.78 5.29
C VAL A 607 30.59 -3.57 4.04
N SER A 608 31.10 -2.81 3.08
CA SER A 608 30.27 -2.28 2.01
C SER A 608 31.00 -2.31 0.66
N THR A 609 30.25 -2.36 -0.43
CA THR A 609 30.78 -2.27 -1.80
C THR A 609 29.77 -1.59 -2.72
N MET A 610 30.24 -0.96 -3.78
CA MET A 610 29.35 -0.54 -4.87
C MET A 610 29.06 -1.74 -5.77
N ILE A 611 27.82 -1.82 -6.23
CA ILE A 611 27.39 -2.82 -7.21
C ILE A 611 27.55 -2.23 -8.61
N ASP A 612 28.28 -2.95 -9.46
CA ASP A 612 28.31 -2.72 -10.89
C ASP A 612 26.92 -2.98 -11.47
N THR A 613 26.28 -1.92 -11.91
CA THR A 613 24.89 -1.91 -12.40
C THR A 613 24.83 -1.51 -13.88
N ASN A 614 25.92 -1.75 -14.63
CA ASN A 614 25.95 -1.54 -16.07
C ASN A 614 24.79 -2.31 -16.75
N PRO A 615 23.93 -1.65 -17.55
CA PRO A 615 22.84 -2.31 -18.27
C PRO A 615 23.28 -3.36 -19.29
N GLU A 616 24.54 -3.33 -19.75
CA GLU A 616 25.06 -4.28 -20.75
C GLU A 616 25.59 -5.58 -20.12
N ASP A 617 26.29 -5.49 -18.98
CA ASP A 617 27.02 -6.62 -18.39
C ASP A 617 27.12 -6.63 -16.85
N GLY A 618 26.35 -5.77 -16.18
CA GLY A 618 26.28 -5.65 -14.72
C GLY A 618 24.95 -6.14 -14.13
N ALA A 619 24.69 -5.76 -12.87
CA ALA A 619 23.46 -6.07 -12.15
C ALA A 619 22.32 -5.14 -12.60
N TYR A 620 21.59 -5.56 -13.64
CA TYR A 620 20.48 -4.83 -14.22
C TYR A 620 19.29 -5.76 -14.46
N GLY A 621 18.13 -5.45 -13.89
CA GLY A 621 16.97 -6.34 -13.91
C GLY A 621 17.03 -7.46 -12.88
N PHE A 622 16.48 -8.64 -13.21
CA PHE A 622 16.33 -9.77 -12.28
C PHE A 622 17.47 -10.78 -12.44
N HIS A 623 18.09 -11.18 -11.32
CA HIS A 623 19.15 -12.18 -11.28
C HIS A 623 19.02 -13.09 -10.06
N ASP A 624 19.59 -14.29 -10.15
CA ASP A 624 19.95 -15.03 -8.94
C ASP A 624 21.23 -14.42 -8.37
N MET A 625 21.21 -13.98 -7.11
CA MET A 625 22.36 -13.38 -6.44
C MET A 625 23.05 -14.40 -5.55
N TYR A 626 24.36 -14.58 -5.76
CA TYR A 626 25.22 -15.41 -4.92
C TYR A 626 26.19 -14.53 -4.13
N LEU A 627 26.35 -14.83 -2.85
CA LEU A 627 27.34 -14.20 -1.98
C LEU A 627 28.40 -15.24 -1.65
N VAL A 628 29.57 -15.09 -2.27
CA VAL A 628 30.65 -16.09 -2.23
C VAL A 628 31.75 -15.61 -1.30
N PHE A 629 32.06 -16.43 -0.31
CA PHE A 629 33.01 -16.12 0.74
C PHE A 629 34.40 -16.62 0.36
N LYS A 630 35.40 -15.72 0.36
CA LYS A 630 36.80 -16.08 0.06
C LYS A 630 37.72 -15.70 1.22
N GLY A 631 38.76 -16.49 1.43
CA GLY A 631 39.74 -16.23 2.48
C GLY A 631 40.94 -17.16 2.43
N LYS A 632 42.02 -16.76 3.09
CA LYS A 632 43.27 -17.55 3.13
C LYS A 632 43.28 -18.58 4.27
N SER A 633 42.45 -18.39 5.30
CA SER A 633 42.38 -19.32 6.44
C SER A 633 41.70 -20.62 6.04
N LYS A 634 42.16 -21.73 6.64
CA LYS A 634 41.48 -23.02 6.58
C LYS A 634 40.37 -23.15 7.64
N GLU A 635 40.39 -22.26 8.62
CA GLU A 635 39.40 -22.14 9.69
C GLU A 635 38.25 -21.20 9.27
N GLN A 636 37.24 -21.06 10.12
CA GLN A 636 36.11 -20.15 9.89
C GLN A 636 36.58 -18.70 9.69
N LEU A 637 36.12 -18.06 8.61
CA LEU A 637 36.53 -16.72 8.23
C LEU A 637 35.86 -15.63 9.09
N PHE A 638 34.54 -15.69 9.20
CA PHE A 638 33.71 -14.70 9.91
C PHE A 638 32.30 -15.26 10.16
N TYR A 639 31.52 -14.56 10.99
CA TYR A 639 30.06 -14.73 11.06
C TYR A 639 29.38 -13.71 10.13
N VAL A 640 28.19 -14.05 9.63
CA VAL A 640 27.41 -13.18 8.74
C VAL A 640 25.98 -13.10 9.27
N ASP A 641 25.48 -11.89 9.48
CA ASP A 641 24.14 -11.65 10.00
C ASP A 641 23.17 -11.35 8.85
N ALA A 642 23.36 -10.24 8.17
CA ALA A 642 22.44 -9.78 7.14
C ALA A 642 23.14 -8.96 6.06
N PHE A 643 22.44 -8.79 4.95
CA PHE A 643 22.82 -7.89 3.88
C PHE A 643 21.70 -6.90 3.59
N THR A 644 22.09 -5.67 3.29
CA THR A 644 21.17 -4.59 2.91
C THR A 644 21.73 -3.84 1.71
N PHE A 645 20.88 -3.13 1.00
CA PHE A 645 21.32 -2.19 -0.02
C PHE A 645 21.26 -0.75 0.50
N GLY A 646 21.92 0.16 -0.20
CA GLY A 646 21.93 1.58 0.13
C GLY A 646 22.29 2.43 -1.07
N ASP A 647 22.26 3.75 -0.87
CA ASP A 647 22.59 4.76 -1.90
C ASP A 647 24.01 5.33 -1.75
N GLY A 648 24.85 4.64 -0.97
CA GLY A 648 26.23 5.01 -0.67
C GLY A 648 26.94 4.00 0.25
N ILE A 649 28.27 4.06 0.31
CA ILE A 649 29.07 3.20 1.18
C ILE A 649 28.97 3.66 2.64
N GLU A 650 28.63 2.75 3.54
CA GLU A 650 28.76 2.97 4.99
C GLU A 650 30.23 2.83 5.42
N SER A 651 30.70 3.75 6.26
CA SER A 651 32.05 3.66 6.88
C SER A 651 32.07 2.54 7.94
N PRO A 652 33.10 1.67 7.98
CA PRO A 652 33.19 0.54 8.92
C PRO A 652 33.26 0.89 10.42
#